data_AF-A0A7S7FP63-F1
#
_entry.id   AF-A0A7S7FP63-F1
#
_cell.length_a   1.000
_cell.length_b   1.000
_cell.length_c   1.000
_cell.angle_alpha   90.00
_cell.angle_beta   90.00
_cell.angle_gamma   90.00
#
_symmetry.space_group_name_H-M   'P 1'
#
loop_
_entity.id
_entity.type
_entity.pdbx_description
1 polymer ?
#
loop_
_entity_poly.entity_id
_entity_poly.type
_entity_poly.pdbx_seq_one_letter_code
_entity_poly.pdbx_strand_id
1 'polypeptide(L)'
;MKQAGIKITYAGVDITQWMYVQMVERDVGTNHVNTMQKVGISDGQMLQYMSRDVKTIVVTGIVMNDDLVPLRRSLAAAIDADEPQQLIFGDEPDKYYLAIVDSQPTFTEGFRSGTISISFVCPDGGIAHSVATQTADNTPYKDVPVNMLTDSGFESGKTPSGIVWGTSSDDDRTAEVNPAMPSYPTPFGTYMLRIENQSSDSSIDPDQYIVFPLPTPVTIKAGETWTYSYKYAAAGSATGQASDYLTTNGLSPIWGLSMGHGNRDTDGGQDTWHQFSATMTADSDITVTNYRFGFVKTYAGGGWICIDNIKLEKNDTASPWSPNPADPEYYSDTITVTNSGTVPVPVKVTSKFSSDDGFLGLTLNGRYYQVGNTKEVNGKTYDDSQMLVKTRPTIDKYILNDPSFAVIPADQGVMTQTGTVTIKPDPTNQLGITTPSDFGPNNHGPHGPSLIYKLPADSNGEVGAVNCILRMHAGLGALSLDSPSDTRQVGQICMTIYDASKNAMARILYSDMSQTTSDFTVRYDLNGTKVHEEDFSNTPGFTGHCYIRKSGSQFIFAWGGEAGGTAQTYTCEELADTKVMYVSFNFLQWADLPLPHYFGLIEWNFEKDYVDLYKDLPNYFKAGDIVTLDSSTNLLTINQYTDWDRVDIGSQPLLAPPGQSTLGIVVSPWANLPAVSTELREGWL
;
A
#
# COMPACT_ATOMS: atom_id res chain seq x y z
N MET A 1 -56.97 29.71 -0.23
CA MET A 1 -57.72 29.39 1.00
C MET A 1 -57.22 30.31 2.11
N LYS A 2 -58.09 30.89 2.95
CA LYS A 2 -57.67 31.68 4.12
C LYS A 2 -57.25 30.71 5.23
N GLN A 3 -55.95 30.62 5.52
CA GLN A 3 -55.42 29.76 6.59
C GLN A 3 -55.39 30.54 7.91
N ALA A 4 -56.53 30.58 8.59
CA ALA A 4 -56.62 31.17 9.92
C ALA A 4 -56.08 30.20 10.98
N GLY A 5 -55.33 30.70 11.96
CA GLY A 5 -54.79 29.91 13.08
C GLY A 5 -53.61 29.00 12.74
N ILE A 6 -52.94 29.21 11.60
CA ILE A 6 -51.73 28.49 11.25
C ILE A 6 -50.56 28.92 12.15
N LYS A 7 -49.77 27.95 12.62
CA LYS A 7 -48.52 28.21 13.35
C LYS A 7 -47.43 28.67 12.37
N ILE A 8 -46.63 29.64 12.77
CA ILE A 8 -45.51 30.16 11.97
C ILE A 8 -44.28 30.22 12.87
N THR A 9 -43.22 29.58 12.42
CA THR A 9 -41.91 29.61 13.08
C THR A 9 -40.95 30.39 12.18
N TYR A 10 -40.32 31.43 12.72
CA TYR A 10 -39.29 32.22 12.04
C TYR A 10 -38.01 32.23 12.87
N ALA A 11 -36.87 31.92 12.25
CA ALA A 11 -35.58 31.84 12.95
C ALA A 11 -35.61 30.93 14.21
N GLY A 12 -36.39 29.85 14.16
CA GLY A 12 -36.61 28.93 15.28
C GLY A 12 -37.60 29.41 16.35
N VAL A 13 -38.13 30.63 16.24
CA VAL A 13 -39.08 31.22 17.20
C VAL A 13 -40.51 31.11 16.66
N ASP A 14 -41.44 30.61 17.48
CA ASP A 14 -42.87 30.62 17.16
C ASP A 14 -43.41 32.06 17.24
N ILE A 15 -43.56 32.73 16.10
CA ILE A 15 -44.03 34.12 16.07
C ILE A 15 -45.55 34.25 16.26
N THR A 16 -46.28 33.13 16.19
CA THR A 16 -47.74 33.11 16.36
C THR A 16 -48.17 33.16 17.81
N GLN A 17 -47.23 33.03 18.76
CA GLN A 17 -47.49 33.31 20.16
C GLN A 17 -47.90 34.78 20.42
N TRP A 18 -47.55 35.71 19.51
CA TRP A 18 -47.89 37.14 19.63
C TRP A 18 -49.04 37.60 18.73
N MET A 19 -49.50 36.75 17.81
CA MET A 19 -50.59 37.11 16.88
C MET A 19 -51.41 35.90 16.48
N TYR A 20 -52.72 36.10 16.33
CA TYR A 20 -53.59 35.14 15.68
C TYR A 20 -53.53 35.34 14.16
N VAL A 21 -52.91 34.41 13.43
CA VAL A 21 -52.78 34.50 11.96
C VAL A 21 -54.17 34.45 11.32
N GLN A 22 -54.49 35.45 10.50
CA GLN A 22 -55.72 35.48 9.71
C GLN A 22 -55.50 35.02 8.28
N MET A 23 -54.36 35.39 7.71
CA MET A 23 -54.06 35.19 6.31
C MET A 23 -52.56 35.09 6.10
N VAL A 24 -52.18 34.19 5.20
CA VAL A 24 -50.83 34.07 4.65
C VAL A 24 -50.97 34.16 3.15
N GLU A 25 -50.39 35.19 2.55
CA GLU A 25 -50.34 35.42 1.10
C GLU A 25 -49.01 34.86 0.58
N ARG A 26 -49.03 33.60 0.11
CA ARG A 26 -47.89 32.91 -0.52
C ARG A 26 -47.94 32.95 -2.05
N ASP A 27 -49.11 33.13 -2.65
CA ASP A 27 -49.37 33.02 -4.08
C ASP A 27 -48.84 31.72 -4.75
N VAL A 28 -49.05 31.59 -6.07
CA VAL A 28 -48.62 30.41 -6.84
C VAL A 28 -47.32 30.74 -7.57
N GLY A 29 -46.25 30.02 -7.24
CA GLY A 29 -44.93 30.25 -7.83
C GLY A 29 -44.37 31.63 -7.51
N THR A 30 -43.57 32.16 -8.44
CA THR A 30 -42.83 33.42 -8.28
C THR A 30 -42.88 34.22 -9.58
N ASN A 31 -42.75 35.53 -9.50
CA ASN A 31 -42.76 36.39 -10.67
C ASN A 31 -41.66 36.00 -11.67
N HIS A 32 -42.06 35.90 -12.95
CA HIS A 32 -41.15 35.60 -14.05
C HIS A 32 -40.75 36.88 -14.78
N VAL A 33 -39.45 37.05 -15.00
CA VAL A 33 -38.87 38.13 -15.80
C VAL A 33 -38.32 37.52 -17.09
N ASN A 34 -38.92 37.86 -18.23
CA ASN A 34 -38.48 37.36 -19.53
C ASN A 34 -37.66 38.43 -20.26
N THR A 35 -36.41 38.12 -20.60
CA THR A 35 -35.56 38.99 -21.41
C THR A 35 -35.65 38.59 -22.88
N MET A 36 -36.10 39.53 -23.71
CA MET A 36 -36.40 39.30 -25.13
C MET A 36 -35.54 40.20 -26.02
N GLN A 37 -34.97 39.66 -27.09
CA GLN A 37 -34.18 40.43 -28.07
C GLN A 37 -34.90 40.51 -29.41
N LYS A 38 -34.98 41.72 -29.98
CA LYS A 38 -35.47 41.91 -31.35
C LYS A 38 -34.44 41.41 -32.37
N VAL A 39 -34.87 40.59 -33.33
CA VAL A 39 -34.00 40.06 -34.40
C VAL A 39 -34.29 40.79 -35.72
N GLY A 40 -33.46 41.76 -36.07
CA GLY A 40 -33.62 42.55 -37.29
C GLY A 40 -35.02 43.18 -37.39
N ILE A 41 -35.69 42.98 -38.53
CA ILE A 41 -37.03 43.48 -38.82
C ILE A 41 -38.13 42.41 -38.71
N SER A 42 -37.83 41.23 -38.12
CA SER A 42 -38.80 40.14 -38.02
C SER A 42 -39.97 40.51 -37.11
N ASP A 43 -41.13 39.85 -37.28
CA ASP A 43 -42.19 39.90 -36.27
C ASP A 43 -41.75 39.17 -34.99
N GLY A 44 -42.21 39.65 -33.83
CA GLY A 44 -41.85 39.09 -32.51
C GLY A 44 -40.44 39.43 -32.01
N GLN A 45 -40.01 38.73 -30.96
CA GLN A 45 -38.69 38.81 -30.33
C GLN A 45 -38.22 37.40 -29.92
N MET A 46 -36.91 37.18 -29.89
CA MET A 46 -36.30 35.92 -29.44
C MET A 46 -36.11 35.96 -27.92
N LEU A 47 -36.60 34.93 -27.21
CA LEU A 47 -36.32 34.74 -25.78
C LEU A 47 -34.83 34.46 -25.58
N GLN A 48 -34.18 35.32 -24.82
CA GLN A 48 -32.80 35.10 -24.39
C GLN A 48 -32.77 34.15 -23.20
N TYR A 49 -33.52 34.50 -22.16
CA TYR A 49 -33.67 33.70 -20.94
C TYR A 49 -34.87 34.20 -20.13
N MET A 50 -35.30 33.37 -19.18
CA MET A 50 -36.27 33.70 -18.14
C MET A 50 -35.58 33.58 -16.77
N SER A 51 -35.78 34.56 -15.89
CA SER A 51 -35.38 34.50 -14.49
C SER A 51 -36.58 34.62 -13.56
N ARG A 52 -36.46 34.06 -12.35
CA ARG A 52 -37.43 34.27 -11.27
C ARG A 52 -36.95 35.43 -10.40
N ASP A 53 -37.86 36.32 -10.03
CA ASP A 53 -37.58 37.40 -9.09
C ASP A 53 -37.62 36.91 -7.63
N VAL A 54 -37.37 37.78 -6.66
CA VAL A 54 -37.61 37.48 -5.24
C VAL A 54 -39.09 37.21 -4.98
N LYS A 55 -39.41 36.32 -4.02
CA LYS A 55 -40.80 36.06 -3.60
C LYS A 55 -41.12 36.83 -2.33
N THR A 56 -42.24 37.53 -2.31
CA THR A 56 -42.74 38.18 -1.09
C THR A 56 -43.86 37.34 -0.50
N ILE A 57 -43.79 37.04 0.80
CA ILE A 57 -44.83 36.35 1.55
C ILE A 57 -45.35 37.33 2.61
N VAL A 58 -46.64 37.66 2.56
CA VAL A 58 -47.26 38.58 3.51
C VAL A 58 -48.10 37.81 4.52
N VAL A 59 -47.79 37.99 5.80
CA VAL A 59 -48.53 37.39 6.92
C VAL A 59 -49.34 38.47 7.61
N THR A 60 -50.66 38.33 7.62
CA THR A 60 -51.57 39.23 8.34
C THR A 60 -52.22 38.51 9.52
N GLY A 61 -52.19 39.14 10.70
CA GLY A 61 -52.75 38.60 11.94
C GLY A 61 -53.47 39.63 12.80
N ILE A 62 -54.22 39.15 13.79
CA ILE A 62 -54.78 39.98 14.87
C ILE A 62 -53.91 39.84 16.12
N VAL A 63 -53.53 40.96 16.72
CA VAL A 63 -53.01 41.01 18.07
C VAL A 63 -54.14 41.38 19.03
N MET A 64 -54.41 40.50 19.99
CA MET A 64 -55.35 40.73 21.10
C MET A 64 -54.54 40.74 22.40
N ASN A 65 -54.05 41.91 22.82
CA ASN A 65 -53.24 42.04 24.03
C ASN A 65 -53.55 43.38 24.73
N ASP A 66 -53.71 43.31 26.06
CA ASP A 66 -53.94 44.47 26.92
C ASP A 66 -52.65 45.30 27.14
N ASP A 67 -51.46 44.67 27.01
CA ASP A 67 -50.16 45.35 27.08
C ASP A 67 -49.34 45.16 25.80
N LEU A 68 -49.44 46.16 24.91
CA LEU A 68 -48.79 46.15 23.60
C LEU A 68 -47.28 46.41 23.66
N VAL A 69 -46.75 47.00 24.76
CA VAL A 69 -45.35 47.43 24.80
C VAL A 69 -44.37 46.24 24.90
N PRO A 70 -44.54 45.28 25.82
CA PRO A 70 -43.71 44.07 25.86
C PRO A 70 -43.83 43.25 24.58
N LEU A 71 -45.05 43.11 24.04
CA LEU A 71 -45.29 42.39 22.79
C LEU A 71 -44.50 42.97 21.62
N ARG A 72 -44.52 44.30 21.45
CA ARG A 72 -43.74 44.97 20.40
C ARG A 72 -42.25 44.68 20.51
N ARG A 73 -41.70 44.74 21.73
CA ARG A 73 -40.27 44.49 21.96
C ARG A 73 -39.89 43.04 21.70
N SER A 74 -40.70 42.10 22.17
CA SER A 74 -40.47 40.66 21.97
C SER A 74 -40.63 40.24 20.52
N LEU A 75 -41.67 40.70 19.83
CA LEU A 75 -41.88 40.40 18.42
C LEU A 75 -40.80 41.04 17.55
N ALA A 76 -40.44 42.32 17.80
CA ALA A 76 -39.35 42.98 17.09
C ALA A 76 -38.04 42.19 17.24
N ALA A 77 -37.68 41.78 18.46
CA ALA A 77 -36.48 40.97 18.69
C ALA A 77 -36.54 39.58 18.02
N ALA A 78 -37.73 38.99 17.89
CA ALA A 78 -37.90 37.67 17.26
C ALA A 78 -37.80 37.69 15.72
N ILE A 79 -38.02 38.85 15.10
CA ILE A 79 -38.02 39.00 13.65
C ILE A 79 -36.83 39.81 13.11
N ASP A 80 -36.01 40.35 14.00
CA ASP A 80 -34.80 41.11 13.68
C ASP A 80 -33.68 40.12 13.32
N ALA A 81 -33.34 40.04 12.04
CA ALA A 81 -32.30 39.17 11.49
C ALA A 81 -31.49 39.94 10.44
N ASP A 82 -30.19 39.67 10.38
CA ASP A 82 -29.23 40.27 9.43
C ASP A 82 -28.99 39.42 8.17
N GLU A 83 -29.41 38.16 8.20
CA GLU A 83 -29.36 37.21 7.08
C GLU A 83 -30.68 36.44 6.94
N PRO A 84 -31.04 35.94 5.74
CA PRO A 84 -32.24 35.14 5.55
C PRO A 84 -32.30 33.93 6.50
N GLN A 85 -33.44 33.75 7.16
CA GLN A 85 -33.70 32.71 8.16
C GLN A 85 -34.79 31.75 7.68
N GLN A 86 -34.88 30.59 8.34
CA GLN A 86 -35.94 29.62 8.08
C GLN A 86 -37.31 30.17 8.50
N LEU A 87 -38.26 30.18 7.58
CA LEU A 87 -39.67 30.49 7.78
C LEU A 87 -40.51 29.23 7.51
N ILE A 88 -41.07 28.65 8.56
CA ILE A 88 -41.84 27.39 8.52
C ILE A 88 -43.32 27.69 8.80
N PHE A 89 -44.20 27.15 7.97
CA PHE A 89 -45.64 27.21 8.14
C PHE A 89 -46.16 25.87 8.66
N GLY A 90 -47.07 25.90 9.63
CA GLY A 90 -47.55 24.70 10.33
C GLY A 90 -48.41 23.76 9.48
N ASP A 91 -48.80 24.16 8.26
CA ASP A 91 -49.46 23.30 7.29
C ASP A 91 -48.48 22.48 6.44
N GLU A 92 -47.22 22.90 6.36
CA GLU A 92 -46.09 22.20 5.72
C GLU A 92 -44.87 22.20 6.66
N PRO A 93 -44.95 21.56 7.84
CA PRO A 93 -43.92 21.64 8.87
C PRO A 93 -42.60 20.95 8.48
N ASP A 94 -42.61 20.14 7.43
CA ASP A 94 -41.46 19.48 6.82
C ASP A 94 -40.70 20.37 5.82
N LYS A 95 -41.18 21.60 5.57
CA LYS A 95 -40.58 22.54 4.62
C LYS A 95 -40.38 23.94 5.23
N TYR A 96 -39.39 24.66 4.71
CA TYR A 96 -39.13 26.05 5.09
C TYR A 96 -38.83 26.92 3.87
N TYR A 97 -39.20 28.20 3.94
CA TYR A 97 -38.69 29.22 3.03
C TYR A 97 -37.47 29.89 3.65
N LEU A 98 -36.49 30.25 2.82
CA LEU A 98 -35.37 31.08 3.26
C LEU A 98 -35.77 32.55 3.12
N ALA A 99 -36.10 33.19 4.24
CA ALA A 99 -36.77 34.49 4.23
C ALA A 99 -36.18 35.50 5.21
N ILE A 100 -36.23 36.77 4.86
CA ILE A 100 -35.90 37.90 5.74
C ILE A 100 -37.09 38.84 5.85
N VAL A 101 -37.33 39.43 7.02
CA VAL A 101 -38.37 40.46 7.13
C VAL A 101 -37.97 41.67 6.31
N ASP A 102 -38.90 42.12 5.46
CA ASP A 102 -38.73 43.29 4.64
C ASP A 102 -39.62 44.43 5.13
N SER A 103 -39.06 45.63 5.10
CA SER A 103 -39.69 46.86 5.58
C SER A 103 -40.14 46.77 7.07
N GLN A 104 -40.72 47.86 7.57
CA GLN A 104 -41.27 47.86 8.93
C GLN A 104 -42.63 47.13 8.95
N PRO A 105 -42.86 46.15 9.84
CA PRO A 105 -44.18 45.58 10.05
C PRO A 105 -45.22 46.65 10.36
N THR A 106 -46.38 46.56 9.72
CA THR A 106 -47.46 47.54 9.93
C THR A 106 -48.37 47.08 11.05
N PHE A 107 -48.73 47.99 11.95
CA PHE A 107 -49.63 47.72 13.06
C PHE A 107 -50.73 48.80 13.13
N THR A 108 -51.97 48.40 12.84
CA THR A 108 -53.13 49.30 12.92
C THR A 108 -53.86 49.06 14.23
N GLU A 109 -53.85 50.07 15.11
CA GLU A 109 -54.49 50.01 16.43
C GLU A 109 -56.01 50.20 16.35
N GLY A 110 -56.76 49.28 16.97
CA GLY A 110 -58.16 49.45 17.34
C GLY A 110 -58.33 49.37 18.86
N PHE A 111 -59.56 49.58 19.37
CA PHE A 111 -59.84 49.49 20.80
C PHE A 111 -59.67 48.03 21.28
N ARG A 112 -58.56 47.74 21.97
CA ARG A 112 -58.15 46.42 22.53
C ARG A 112 -57.80 45.31 21.53
N SER A 113 -57.68 45.64 20.24
CA SER A 113 -57.20 44.71 19.21
C SER A 113 -56.56 45.48 18.07
N GLY A 114 -55.49 44.96 17.46
CA GLY A 114 -54.86 45.57 16.29
C GLY A 114 -54.57 44.56 15.20
N THR A 115 -54.54 45.02 13.96
CA THR A 115 -54.12 44.20 12.80
C THR A 115 -52.63 44.41 12.58
N ILE A 116 -51.87 43.31 12.55
CA ILE A 116 -50.45 43.30 12.19
C ILE A 116 -50.26 42.70 10.81
N SER A 117 -49.37 43.28 10.00
CA SER A 117 -48.89 42.68 8.76
C SER A 117 -47.37 42.69 8.71
N ILE A 118 -46.80 41.52 8.44
CA ILE A 118 -45.36 41.27 8.34
C ILE A 118 -45.08 40.80 6.90
N SER A 119 -44.16 41.48 6.22
CA SER A 119 -43.69 41.11 4.89
C SER A 119 -42.39 40.34 5.00
N PHE A 120 -42.31 39.17 4.38
CA PHE A 120 -41.10 38.37 4.28
C PHE A 120 -40.65 38.33 2.82
N VAL A 121 -39.40 38.65 2.54
CA VAL A 121 -38.78 38.49 1.24
C VAL A 121 -37.94 37.22 1.23
N CYS A 122 -38.16 36.36 0.23
CA CYS A 122 -37.39 35.14 -0.03
C CYS A 122 -36.44 35.41 -1.21
N PRO A 123 -35.13 35.58 -0.96
CA PRO A 123 -34.17 35.97 -2.00
C PRO A 123 -33.95 34.89 -3.08
N ASP A 124 -34.19 33.62 -2.75
CA ASP A 124 -34.00 32.46 -3.63
C ASP A 124 -35.18 32.23 -4.59
N GLY A 125 -36.04 33.23 -4.74
CA GLY A 125 -37.25 33.13 -5.53
C GLY A 125 -38.33 32.29 -4.86
N GLY A 126 -38.28 32.14 -3.54
CA GLY A 126 -39.35 31.52 -2.77
C GLY A 126 -39.43 30.02 -2.92
N ILE A 127 -38.28 29.37 -3.01
CA ILE A 127 -38.20 27.92 -3.01
C ILE A 127 -38.50 27.44 -1.58
N ALA A 128 -39.46 26.55 -1.43
CA ALA A 128 -39.67 25.83 -0.17
C ALA A 128 -38.65 24.68 -0.11
N HIS A 129 -37.76 24.67 0.88
CA HIS A 129 -36.73 23.65 1.09
C HIS A 129 -37.18 22.62 2.11
N SER A 130 -36.78 21.37 1.92
CA SER A 130 -36.99 20.32 2.92
C SER A 130 -36.21 20.63 4.19
N VAL A 131 -36.85 20.44 5.34
CA VAL A 131 -36.17 20.45 6.66
C VAL A 131 -35.23 19.24 6.77
N ALA A 132 -35.59 18.12 6.14
CA ALA A 132 -34.76 16.92 6.10
C ALA A 132 -33.67 17.03 5.02
N THR A 133 -32.49 16.52 5.35
CA THR A 133 -31.39 16.35 4.39
C THR A 133 -31.39 14.91 3.89
N GLN A 134 -31.40 14.74 2.57
CA GLN A 134 -31.26 13.45 1.92
C GLN A 134 -29.77 13.14 1.75
N THR A 135 -29.38 11.90 2.03
CA THR A 135 -28.00 11.43 1.91
C THR A 135 -27.89 10.20 1.01
N ALA A 136 -26.83 10.13 0.23
CA ALA A 136 -26.45 8.93 -0.51
C ALA A 136 -24.92 8.80 -0.52
N ASP A 137 -24.40 7.62 -0.81
CA ASP A 137 -22.97 7.32 -0.84
C ASP A 137 -22.67 6.32 -1.97
N ASN A 138 -21.39 6.15 -2.28
CA ASN A 138 -20.92 5.24 -3.32
C ASN A 138 -20.59 3.83 -2.80
N THR A 139 -21.19 3.40 -1.68
CA THR A 139 -21.09 2.00 -1.25
C THR A 139 -22.22 1.19 -1.90
N PRO A 140 -21.92 0.28 -2.84
CA PRO A 140 -22.96 -0.49 -3.53
C PRO A 140 -23.49 -1.65 -2.68
N TYR A 141 -22.89 -1.90 -1.52
CA TYR A 141 -23.02 -3.12 -0.73
C TYR A 141 -23.78 -2.93 0.59
N LYS A 142 -24.80 -2.05 0.61
CA LYS A 142 -25.49 -1.64 1.85
C LYS A 142 -26.20 -2.76 2.61
N ASP A 143 -26.60 -3.80 1.90
CA ASP A 143 -27.39 -4.91 2.44
C ASP A 143 -26.60 -6.22 2.56
N VAL A 144 -25.27 -6.18 2.40
CA VAL A 144 -24.40 -7.35 2.57
C VAL A 144 -23.35 -7.13 3.66
N PRO A 145 -22.97 -8.17 4.41
CA PRO A 145 -21.93 -8.04 5.43
C PRO A 145 -20.58 -7.67 4.81
N VAL A 146 -19.90 -6.72 5.45
CA VAL A 146 -18.59 -6.20 5.03
C VAL A 146 -17.48 -6.91 5.81
N ASN A 147 -16.45 -7.38 5.12
CA ASN A 147 -15.26 -7.94 5.74
C ASN A 147 -14.32 -6.83 6.17
N MET A 148 -13.99 -6.78 7.46
CA MET A 148 -13.16 -5.73 8.05
C MET A 148 -11.66 -6.03 8.04
N LEU A 149 -11.26 -7.15 7.44
CA LEU A 149 -9.88 -7.62 7.43
C LEU A 149 -9.20 -7.30 6.10
N THR A 150 -8.02 -6.69 6.13
CA THR A 150 -7.22 -6.37 4.94
C THR A 150 -6.43 -7.58 4.44
N ASP A 151 -6.27 -7.73 3.13
CA ASP A 151 -5.49 -8.80 2.48
C ASP A 151 -5.84 -10.21 3.00
N SER A 152 -7.12 -10.44 3.30
CA SER A 152 -7.56 -11.61 4.05
C SER A 152 -7.65 -12.91 3.22
N GLY A 153 -7.48 -12.80 1.90
CA GLY A 153 -7.19 -13.89 0.96
C GLY A 153 -5.73 -13.95 0.53
N PHE A 154 -4.84 -13.13 1.11
CA PHE A 154 -3.40 -13.11 0.81
C PHE A 154 -3.02 -12.77 -0.63
N GLU A 155 -3.92 -12.13 -1.39
CA GLU A 155 -3.74 -11.81 -2.81
C GLU A 155 -2.66 -10.75 -3.06
N SER A 156 -2.16 -10.08 -2.03
CA SER A 156 -0.94 -9.27 -2.14
C SER A 156 0.31 -10.10 -2.50
N GLY A 157 0.27 -11.42 -2.27
CA GLY A 157 1.41 -12.33 -2.40
C GLY A 157 2.51 -12.11 -1.36
N LYS A 158 2.30 -11.18 -0.41
CA LYS A 158 3.29 -10.83 0.61
C LYS A 158 3.03 -11.62 1.88
N THR A 159 4.07 -12.23 2.42
CA THR A 159 4.01 -12.86 3.74
C THR A 159 3.85 -11.77 4.80
N PRO A 160 2.88 -11.90 5.75
CA PRO A 160 2.69 -10.92 6.81
C PRO A 160 3.97 -10.62 7.61
N SER A 161 4.23 -9.35 7.90
CA SER A 161 5.36 -8.97 8.76
C SER A 161 5.05 -9.23 10.24
N GLY A 162 6.10 -9.45 11.05
CA GLY A 162 5.94 -9.59 12.50
C GLY A 162 5.39 -10.96 12.93
N ILE A 163 5.57 -11.98 12.08
CA ILE A 163 5.27 -13.37 12.42
C ILE A 163 6.15 -13.79 13.60
N VAL A 164 5.50 -14.29 14.65
CA VAL A 164 6.15 -14.90 15.81
C VAL A 164 5.72 -16.34 15.91
N TRP A 165 6.69 -17.26 15.94
CA TRP A 165 6.44 -18.65 16.27
C TRP A 165 6.21 -18.82 17.77
N GLY A 166 5.23 -19.64 18.15
CA GLY A 166 4.89 -19.92 19.54
C GLY A 166 5.98 -20.65 20.34
N THR A 167 7.09 -21.05 19.72
CA THR A 167 8.21 -21.77 20.35
C THR A 167 9.54 -21.43 19.65
N SER A 168 10.69 -21.69 20.29
CA SER A 168 11.99 -21.08 19.96
C SER A 168 12.90 -21.77 18.93
N SER A 169 12.43 -22.78 18.19
CA SER A 169 13.28 -23.57 17.24
C SER A 169 12.78 -23.43 15.81
N ASP A 170 13.57 -22.89 14.88
CA ASP A 170 13.04 -22.43 13.58
C ASP A 170 13.47 -23.25 12.35
N ASP A 171 14.44 -24.17 12.46
CA ASP A 171 15.06 -24.82 11.28
C ASP A 171 14.10 -25.67 10.41
N ASP A 172 13.01 -26.17 10.97
CA ASP A 172 12.05 -27.07 10.31
C ASP A 172 10.68 -26.41 10.06
N ARG A 173 10.56 -25.09 10.15
CA ARG A 173 9.27 -24.39 10.15
C ARG A 173 9.16 -23.38 9.02
N THR A 174 7.95 -23.29 8.47
CA THR A 174 7.65 -22.36 7.37
C THR A 174 6.32 -21.68 7.60
N ALA A 175 6.29 -20.36 7.44
CA ALA A 175 5.08 -19.56 7.47
C ALA A 175 5.18 -18.53 6.35
N GLU A 176 4.55 -18.84 5.21
CA GLU A 176 4.75 -18.10 3.97
C GLU A 176 3.43 -18.01 3.20
N VAL A 177 3.24 -16.89 2.51
CA VAL A 177 2.21 -16.77 1.49
C VAL A 177 2.78 -17.35 0.19
N ASN A 178 2.15 -18.41 -0.32
CA ASN A 178 2.60 -19.11 -1.51
C ASN A 178 1.47 -19.20 -2.54
N PRO A 179 1.79 -19.19 -3.85
CA PRO A 179 0.80 -19.48 -4.88
C PRO A 179 0.45 -20.97 -4.88
N ALA A 180 -0.34 -21.43 -5.85
CA ALA A 180 -0.59 -22.86 -6.05
C ALA A 180 0.72 -23.66 -6.13
N MET A 181 0.85 -24.71 -5.30
CA MET A 181 2.02 -25.58 -5.24
C MET A 181 1.63 -27.06 -5.29
N PRO A 182 2.48 -27.95 -5.85
CA PRO A 182 2.20 -29.39 -5.84
C PRO A 182 2.06 -29.94 -4.41
N SER A 183 1.08 -30.81 -4.20
CA SER A 183 0.79 -31.48 -2.91
C SER A 183 0.15 -30.59 -1.82
N TYR A 184 -0.34 -29.42 -2.21
CA TYR A 184 -1.14 -28.50 -1.39
C TYR A 184 -2.45 -28.20 -2.13
N PRO A 185 -3.51 -27.74 -1.43
CA PRO A 185 -4.74 -27.35 -2.10
C PRO A 185 -4.52 -26.16 -3.04
N THR A 186 -5.32 -26.07 -4.10
CA THR A 186 -5.33 -24.88 -4.97
C THR A 186 -5.97 -23.70 -4.21
N PRO A 187 -5.31 -22.53 -4.10
CA PRO A 187 -5.90 -21.34 -3.49
C PRO A 187 -7.23 -20.92 -4.15
N PHE A 188 -8.09 -20.19 -3.41
CA PHE A 188 -9.34 -19.68 -3.98
C PHE A 188 -9.08 -18.54 -4.98
N GLY A 189 -8.04 -17.74 -4.76
CA GLY A 189 -7.50 -16.78 -5.72
C GLY A 189 -6.14 -17.24 -6.24
N THR A 190 -5.11 -16.42 -6.04
CA THR A 190 -3.75 -16.69 -6.53
C THR A 190 -2.87 -17.28 -5.43
N TYR A 191 -3.08 -16.85 -4.18
CA TYR A 191 -2.19 -17.11 -3.06
C TYR A 191 -2.94 -17.65 -1.85
N MET A 192 -2.23 -18.33 -0.96
CA MET A 192 -2.74 -18.76 0.35
C MET A 192 -1.62 -18.71 1.39
N LEU A 193 -1.97 -18.61 2.66
CA LEU A 193 -1.00 -18.74 3.74
C LEU A 193 -0.73 -20.21 4.03
N ARG A 194 0.53 -20.63 3.95
CA ARG A 194 1.01 -21.94 4.37
C ARG A 194 1.72 -21.82 5.72
N ILE A 195 1.36 -22.68 6.66
CA ILE A 195 2.03 -22.84 7.96
C ILE A 195 2.43 -24.30 8.10
N GLU A 196 3.71 -24.57 8.28
CA GLU A 196 4.28 -25.91 8.18
C GLU A 196 5.34 -26.12 9.26
N ASN A 197 5.39 -27.36 9.79
CA ASN A 197 6.45 -27.81 10.68
C ASN A 197 6.84 -29.25 10.29
N GLN A 198 8.06 -29.43 9.79
CA GLN A 198 8.61 -30.71 9.33
C GLN A 198 9.39 -31.48 10.39
N SER A 199 9.49 -30.93 11.60
CA SER A 199 10.36 -31.51 12.62
C SER A 199 9.87 -32.88 13.08
N SER A 200 10.81 -33.80 13.21
CA SER A 200 10.58 -35.12 13.83
C SER A 200 10.98 -35.14 15.31
N ASP A 201 11.42 -34.01 15.87
CA ASP A 201 11.78 -33.91 17.27
C ASP A 201 10.53 -33.95 18.16
N SER A 202 10.40 -35.01 18.95
CA SER A 202 9.34 -35.21 19.93
C SER A 202 9.42 -34.30 21.16
N SER A 203 10.52 -33.55 21.33
CA SER A 203 10.73 -32.62 22.45
C SER A 203 10.10 -31.24 22.21
N ILE A 204 9.71 -30.93 20.98
CA ILE A 204 9.02 -29.69 20.61
C ILE A 204 7.59 -29.71 21.16
N ASP A 205 7.11 -28.58 21.68
CA ASP A 205 5.71 -28.41 22.13
C ASP A 205 4.74 -28.87 21.04
N PRO A 206 3.79 -29.77 21.32
CA PRO A 206 2.83 -30.18 20.31
C PRO A 206 1.98 -29.02 19.78
N ASP A 207 1.70 -27.97 20.57
CA ASP A 207 0.94 -26.80 20.11
C ASP A 207 1.81 -25.85 19.29
N GLN A 208 1.71 -25.94 17.97
CA GLN A 208 2.49 -25.16 17.03
C GLN A 208 1.63 -24.10 16.37
N TYR A 209 2.02 -22.83 16.48
CA TYR A 209 1.27 -21.73 15.90
C TYR A 209 2.18 -20.57 15.53
N ILE A 210 1.70 -19.79 14.58
CA ILE A 210 2.18 -18.44 14.34
C ILE A 210 1.20 -17.43 14.89
N VAL A 211 1.72 -16.27 15.27
CA VAL A 211 0.94 -15.07 15.52
C VAL A 211 1.43 -13.99 14.59
N PHE A 212 0.51 -13.26 13.96
CA PHE A 212 0.86 -12.04 13.23
C PHE A 212 -0.20 -10.96 13.46
N PRO A 213 0.23 -9.69 13.60
CA PRO A 213 -0.67 -8.57 13.89
C PRO A 213 -1.53 -8.21 12.68
N LEU A 214 -2.73 -7.73 12.97
CA LEU A 214 -3.57 -7.05 11.99
C LEU A 214 -2.94 -5.71 11.62
N PRO A 215 -2.83 -5.36 10.31
CA PRO A 215 -2.40 -4.02 9.91
C PRO A 215 -3.30 -2.93 10.49
N THR A 216 -4.61 -3.20 10.55
CA THR A 216 -5.61 -2.33 11.15
C THR A 216 -6.44 -3.12 12.17
N PRO A 217 -6.38 -2.78 13.47
CA PRO A 217 -7.22 -3.39 14.49
C PRO A 217 -8.72 -3.19 14.21
N VAL A 218 -9.53 -4.21 14.50
CA VAL A 218 -11.00 -4.16 14.34
C VAL A 218 -11.66 -4.11 15.72
N THR A 219 -12.54 -3.13 15.95
CA THR A 219 -13.28 -3.01 17.21
C THR A 219 -14.72 -3.48 17.05
N ILE A 220 -15.09 -4.47 17.86
CA ILE A 220 -16.45 -4.98 18.02
C ILE A 220 -17.06 -4.27 19.23
N LYS A 221 -18.21 -3.62 19.06
CA LYS A 221 -18.87 -2.90 20.16
C LYS A 221 -19.80 -3.80 20.97
N ALA A 222 -19.98 -3.45 22.24
CA ALA A 222 -20.95 -4.12 23.10
C ALA A 222 -22.35 -4.15 22.45
N GLY A 223 -22.97 -5.33 22.42
CA GLY A 223 -24.27 -5.58 21.80
C GLY A 223 -24.24 -5.88 20.30
N GLU A 224 -23.08 -5.80 19.63
CA GLU A 224 -22.97 -6.18 18.22
C GLU A 224 -22.78 -7.69 18.04
N THR A 225 -23.42 -8.24 17.01
CA THR A 225 -23.22 -9.61 16.56
C THR A 225 -22.25 -9.64 15.38
N TRP A 226 -21.23 -10.49 15.49
CA TRP A 226 -20.18 -10.65 14.50
C TRP A 226 -19.94 -12.13 14.20
N THR A 227 -19.54 -12.41 12.96
CA THR A 227 -19.11 -13.74 12.53
C THR A 227 -17.66 -13.70 12.06
N TYR A 228 -16.88 -14.68 12.50
CA TYR A 228 -15.53 -14.96 12.04
C TYR A 228 -15.51 -16.27 11.28
N SER A 229 -14.94 -16.26 10.08
CA SER A 229 -14.82 -17.46 9.25
C SER A 229 -13.53 -17.45 8.43
N TYR A 230 -13.08 -18.64 8.05
CA TYR A 230 -11.92 -18.82 7.15
C TYR A 230 -11.96 -20.21 6.52
N LYS A 231 -11.23 -20.36 5.42
CA LYS A 231 -10.99 -21.64 4.76
C LYS A 231 -9.68 -22.23 5.26
N TYR A 232 -9.67 -23.55 5.45
CA TYR A 232 -8.46 -24.26 5.82
C TYR A 232 -8.36 -25.62 5.15
N ALA A 233 -7.15 -26.09 4.93
CA ALA A 233 -6.82 -27.48 4.62
C ALA A 233 -5.63 -27.89 5.49
N ALA A 234 -5.50 -29.19 5.79
CA ALA A 234 -4.45 -29.68 6.68
C ALA A 234 -3.99 -31.08 6.26
N ALA A 235 -2.71 -31.40 6.49
CA ALA A 235 -2.18 -32.73 6.27
C ALA A 235 -1.06 -33.11 7.25
N GLY A 236 -0.69 -34.39 7.24
CA GLY A 236 0.35 -34.94 8.09
C GLY A 236 0.02 -34.82 9.58
N SER A 237 0.99 -34.39 10.39
CA SER A 237 0.82 -34.23 11.83
C SER A 237 -0.14 -33.08 12.22
N ALA A 238 -0.61 -32.28 11.26
CA ALA A 238 -1.52 -31.15 11.48
C ALA A 238 -3.03 -31.50 11.40
N THR A 239 -3.36 -32.76 11.14
CA THR A 239 -4.76 -33.24 10.98
C THR A 239 -5.56 -33.34 12.29
N GLY A 240 -4.96 -32.99 13.43
CA GLY A 240 -5.57 -33.07 14.75
C GLY A 240 -6.35 -31.82 15.15
N GLN A 241 -6.02 -31.30 16.34
CA GLN A 241 -6.64 -30.09 16.87
C GLN A 241 -6.02 -28.85 16.21
N ALA A 242 -6.84 -27.83 15.97
CA ALA A 242 -6.37 -26.53 15.54
C ALA A 242 -5.63 -25.80 16.67
N SER A 243 -5.01 -24.67 16.33
CA SER A 243 -4.48 -23.69 17.29
C SER A 243 -4.88 -22.29 16.84
N ASP A 244 -6.16 -22.15 16.47
CA ASP A 244 -6.64 -20.99 15.73
C ASP A 244 -7.42 -20.04 16.64
N TYR A 245 -6.92 -18.82 16.79
CA TYR A 245 -7.50 -17.81 17.65
C TYR A 245 -7.49 -16.43 17.01
N LEU A 246 -8.64 -15.75 17.08
CA LEU A 246 -8.63 -14.29 17.07
C LEU A 246 -8.22 -13.80 18.45
N THR A 247 -7.31 -12.82 18.50
CA THR A 247 -6.77 -12.34 19.78
C THR A 247 -6.72 -10.83 19.88
N THR A 248 -6.72 -10.36 21.13
CA THR A 248 -6.49 -8.95 21.50
C THR A 248 -4.98 -8.67 21.67
N ASN A 249 -4.62 -7.42 22.02
CA ASN A 249 -3.22 -6.96 22.04
C ASN A 249 -2.30 -7.78 22.98
N GLY A 250 -2.87 -8.36 24.04
CA GLY A 250 -2.17 -9.25 24.98
C GLY A 250 -2.18 -10.72 24.59
N LEU A 251 -2.51 -11.05 23.34
CA LEU A 251 -2.73 -12.41 22.83
C LEU A 251 -3.84 -13.19 23.58
N SER A 252 -4.74 -12.47 24.26
CA SER A 252 -5.88 -13.09 24.93
C SER A 252 -6.91 -13.54 23.88
N PRO A 253 -7.31 -14.82 23.86
CA PRO A 253 -8.26 -15.34 22.88
C PRO A 253 -9.65 -14.73 22.99
N ILE A 254 -10.27 -14.51 21.83
CA ILE A 254 -11.68 -14.18 21.70
C ILE A 254 -12.43 -15.50 21.44
N TRP A 255 -12.78 -16.20 22.51
CA TRP A 255 -13.30 -17.57 22.46
C TRP A 255 -14.55 -17.73 21.60
N GLY A 256 -15.45 -16.74 21.60
CA GLY A 256 -16.68 -16.77 20.79
C GLY A 256 -16.45 -16.70 19.27
N LEU A 257 -15.25 -16.32 18.84
CA LEU A 257 -14.85 -16.18 17.43
C LEU A 257 -13.56 -16.95 17.14
N SER A 258 -13.33 -18.08 17.81
CA SER A 258 -12.11 -18.89 17.63
C SER A 258 -12.45 -20.36 17.56
N MET A 259 -11.79 -21.11 16.68
CA MET A 259 -11.87 -22.58 16.73
C MET A 259 -11.14 -23.11 17.97
N GLY A 260 -10.08 -22.41 18.37
CA GLY A 260 -9.17 -22.80 19.43
C GLY A 260 -8.56 -24.17 19.18
N HIS A 261 -8.52 -25.01 20.22
CA HIS A 261 -8.11 -26.41 20.12
C HIS A 261 -9.26 -27.36 19.73
N GLY A 262 -10.20 -26.89 18.92
CA GLY A 262 -11.22 -27.73 18.30
C GLY A 262 -10.61 -28.72 17.30
N ASN A 263 -11.28 -29.83 17.06
CA ASN A 263 -10.86 -30.80 16.05
C ASN A 263 -11.08 -30.23 14.64
N ARG A 264 -10.09 -30.37 13.76
CA ARG A 264 -10.25 -30.04 12.34
C ARG A 264 -11.01 -31.13 11.60
N ASP A 265 -11.79 -30.71 10.62
CA ASP A 265 -12.28 -31.60 9.58
C ASP A 265 -11.17 -31.79 8.53
N THR A 266 -10.93 -33.05 8.17
CA THR A 266 -9.92 -33.44 7.18
C THR A 266 -10.46 -34.50 6.21
N ASP A 267 -11.78 -34.66 6.15
CA ASP A 267 -12.43 -35.59 5.24
C ASP A 267 -12.21 -35.15 3.78
N GLY A 268 -11.98 -36.10 2.88
CA GLY A 268 -11.69 -35.79 1.46
C GLY A 268 -10.20 -35.59 1.15
N GLY A 269 -9.32 -35.64 2.15
CA GLY A 269 -7.87 -35.63 1.97
C GLY A 269 -7.27 -34.22 1.85
N GLN A 270 -5.94 -34.17 1.69
CA GLN A 270 -5.14 -32.95 1.87
C GLN A 270 -5.47 -31.78 0.91
N ASP A 271 -6.05 -32.06 -0.26
CA ASP A 271 -6.37 -31.04 -1.26
C ASP A 271 -7.78 -30.42 -1.05
N THR A 272 -8.50 -30.87 -0.02
CA THR A 272 -9.88 -30.43 0.26
C THR A 272 -9.90 -29.24 1.23
N TRP A 273 -10.56 -28.16 0.80
CA TRP A 273 -10.82 -27.00 1.64
C TRP A 273 -12.05 -27.20 2.53
N HIS A 274 -11.86 -27.03 3.83
CA HIS A 274 -12.92 -26.96 4.83
C HIS A 274 -13.15 -25.51 5.26
N GLN A 275 -14.26 -25.25 5.96
CA GLN A 275 -14.59 -23.92 6.48
C GLN A 275 -14.80 -23.97 7.97
N PHE A 276 -14.16 -23.04 8.68
CA PHE A 276 -14.55 -22.67 10.03
C PHE A 276 -15.50 -21.48 10.00
N SER A 277 -16.45 -21.46 10.94
CA SER A 277 -17.32 -20.31 11.19
C SER A 277 -17.74 -20.29 12.65
N ALA A 278 -17.63 -19.13 13.29
CA ALA A 278 -18.16 -18.88 14.63
C ALA A 278 -18.78 -17.49 14.71
N THR A 279 -19.88 -17.39 15.44
CA THR A 279 -20.65 -16.16 15.59
C THR A 279 -20.80 -15.85 17.07
N MET A 280 -20.60 -14.59 17.45
CA MET A 280 -20.82 -14.13 18.82
C MET A 280 -21.51 -12.77 18.85
N THR A 281 -22.30 -12.54 19.90
CA THR A 281 -22.71 -11.19 20.30
C THR A 281 -21.82 -10.73 21.44
N ALA A 282 -21.14 -9.59 21.28
CA ALA A 282 -20.21 -9.10 22.29
C ALA A 282 -20.97 -8.52 23.49
N ASP A 283 -20.55 -8.89 24.70
CA ASP A 283 -21.07 -8.36 25.96
C ASP A 283 -20.40 -7.03 26.38
N SER A 284 -19.25 -6.75 25.80
CA SER A 284 -18.38 -5.60 26.06
C SER A 284 -17.63 -5.22 24.77
N ASP A 285 -17.01 -4.04 24.75
CA ASP A 285 -16.17 -3.65 23.62
C ASP A 285 -14.92 -4.54 23.55
N ILE A 286 -14.67 -5.16 22.38
CA ILE A 286 -13.53 -6.05 22.12
C ILE A 286 -12.75 -5.52 20.92
N THR A 287 -11.42 -5.39 21.04
CA THR A 287 -10.56 -5.01 19.91
C THR A 287 -9.72 -6.20 19.48
N VAL A 288 -9.98 -6.67 18.25
CA VAL A 288 -9.19 -7.69 17.56
C VAL A 288 -7.92 -7.06 17.03
N THR A 289 -6.76 -7.65 17.33
CA THR A 289 -5.46 -7.09 16.94
C THR A 289 -4.52 -8.10 16.29
N ASN A 290 -4.70 -9.40 16.48
CA ASN A 290 -3.82 -10.40 15.85
C ASN A 290 -4.60 -11.62 15.40
N TYR A 291 -4.07 -12.26 14.36
CA TYR A 291 -4.36 -13.64 14.04
C TYR A 291 -3.40 -14.56 14.76
N ARG A 292 -3.92 -15.69 15.22
CA ARG A 292 -3.14 -16.86 15.56
C ARG A 292 -3.68 -18.04 14.77
N PHE A 293 -2.80 -18.71 14.02
CA PHE A 293 -3.14 -19.91 13.27
C PHE A 293 -2.09 -20.99 13.52
N GLY A 294 -2.54 -22.23 13.61
CA GLY A 294 -1.66 -23.34 13.89
C GLY A 294 -2.37 -24.68 14.07
N PHE A 295 -1.66 -25.63 14.64
CA PHE A 295 -2.16 -26.97 14.89
C PHE A 295 -1.42 -27.63 16.05
N VAL A 296 -2.12 -28.54 16.73
CA VAL A 296 -1.52 -29.44 17.71
C VAL A 296 -1.03 -30.68 16.98
N LYS A 297 0.28 -30.96 17.02
CA LYS A 297 0.88 -32.12 16.35
C LYS A 297 0.30 -33.42 16.89
N THR A 298 -0.20 -34.26 15.99
CA THR A 298 -0.72 -35.60 16.33
C THR A 298 0.38 -36.64 16.54
N TYR A 299 1.56 -36.41 15.95
CA TYR A 299 2.75 -37.25 16.10
C TYR A 299 4.03 -36.47 15.78
N ALA A 300 5.18 -37.03 16.15
CA ALA A 300 6.50 -36.50 15.85
C ALA A 300 6.85 -36.72 14.36
N GLY A 301 6.49 -35.75 13.53
CA GLY A 301 6.75 -35.74 12.10
C GLY A 301 6.13 -34.53 11.42
N GLY A 302 6.28 -34.48 10.10
CA GLY A 302 5.85 -33.34 9.28
C GLY A 302 4.34 -33.15 9.20
N GLY A 303 3.92 -31.90 9.22
CA GLY A 303 2.52 -31.49 9.08
C GLY A 303 2.41 -30.03 8.67
N TRP A 304 1.31 -29.70 8.01
CA TRP A 304 1.05 -28.35 7.52
C TRP A 304 -0.44 -28.02 7.53
N ILE A 305 -0.73 -26.73 7.58
CA ILE A 305 -2.04 -26.14 7.32
C ILE A 305 -1.92 -25.05 6.26
N CYS A 306 -2.94 -24.94 5.44
CA CYS A 306 -3.15 -23.81 4.55
C CYS A 306 -4.38 -23.03 5.01
N ILE A 307 -4.32 -21.70 4.98
CA ILE A 307 -5.39 -20.79 5.37
C ILE A 307 -5.66 -19.81 4.22
N ASP A 308 -6.93 -19.55 3.96
CA ASP A 308 -7.38 -18.64 2.90
C ASP A 308 -8.76 -18.03 3.27
N ASN A 309 -9.17 -16.95 2.58
CA ASN A 309 -10.48 -16.32 2.68
C ASN A 309 -10.94 -16.04 4.11
N ILE A 310 -10.07 -15.40 4.91
CA ILE A 310 -10.39 -15.01 6.28
C ILE A 310 -11.39 -13.85 6.25
N LYS A 311 -12.41 -13.90 7.10
CA LYS A 311 -13.46 -12.88 7.19
C LYS A 311 -13.84 -12.59 8.62
N LEU A 312 -13.98 -11.30 8.95
CA LEU A 312 -14.57 -10.82 10.20
C LEU A 312 -15.62 -9.77 9.86
N GLU A 313 -16.87 -10.13 10.08
CA GLU A 313 -18.03 -9.43 9.54
C GLU A 313 -19.06 -9.15 10.63
N LYS A 314 -19.74 -8.01 10.55
CA LYS A 314 -20.87 -7.69 11.44
C LYS A 314 -22.15 -8.32 10.90
N ASN A 315 -22.37 -9.59 11.23
CA ASN A 315 -23.52 -10.40 10.81
C ASN A 315 -23.70 -11.62 11.73
N ASP A 316 -24.83 -12.30 11.58
CA ASP A 316 -25.20 -13.48 12.37
C ASP A 316 -24.82 -14.83 11.71
N THR A 317 -24.30 -14.81 10.48
CA THR A 317 -23.94 -15.99 9.71
C THR A 317 -22.79 -15.70 8.76
N ALA A 318 -21.93 -16.68 8.48
CA ALA A 318 -20.79 -16.48 7.58
C ALA A 318 -21.26 -16.24 6.14
N SER A 319 -20.81 -15.15 5.53
CA SER A 319 -21.18 -14.82 4.16
C SER A 319 -20.32 -15.61 3.16
N PRO A 320 -20.91 -16.22 2.12
CA PRO A 320 -20.13 -16.83 1.04
C PRO A 320 -19.20 -15.82 0.37
N TRP A 321 -19.66 -14.58 0.24
CA TRP A 321 -18.92 -13.45 -0.33
C TRP A 321 -19.23 -12.16 0.44
N SER A 322 -18.24 -11.28 0.53
CA SER A 322 -18.29 -10.03 1.31
C SER A 322 -17.27 -9.04 0.76
N PRO A 323 -17.64 -7.77 0.56
CA PRO A 323 -16.71 -6.75 0.11
C PRO A 323 -15.80 -6.31 1.26
N ASN A 324 -14.58 -5.89 0.95
CA ASN A 324 -13.62 -5.37 1.91
C ASN A 324 -13.32 -3.89 1.60
N PRO A 325 -13.41 -2.97 2.57
CA PRO A 325 -13.16 -1.53 2.34
C PRO A 325 -11.74 -1.20 1.83
N ALA A 326 -10.80 -2.12 1.96
CA ALA A 326 -9.45 -1.99 1.41
C ALA A 326 -9.35 -2.41 -0.06
N ASP A 327 -10.36 -3.09 -0.61
CA ASP A 327 -10.35 -3.54 -2.00
C ASP A 327 -10.62 -2.34 -2.94
N PRO A 328 -9.90 -2.23 -4.07
CA PRO A 328 -10.11 -1.16 -5.05
C PRO A 328 -11.55 -1.09 -5.57
N GLU A 329 -12.24 -2.23 -5.67
CA GLU A 329 -13.61 -2.34 -6.16
C GLU A 329 -14.69 -2.08 -5.08
N TYR A 330 -14.31 -1.75 -3.84
CA TYR A 330 -15.29 -1.56 -2.75
C TYR A 330 -16.28 -0.42 -3.02
N TYR A 331 -15.76 0.68 -3.57
CA TYR A 331 -16.53 1.87 -3.88
C TYR A 331 -16.96 1.87 -5.34
N SER A 332 -18.19 2.29 -5.62
CA SER A 332 -18.65 2.55 -6.99
C SER A 332 -18.15 3.91 -7.48
N ASP A 333 -17.94 4.02 -8.78
CA ASP A 333 -17.69 5.27 -9.50
C ASP A 333 -18.98 6.10 -9.67
N THR A 334 -20.12 5.66 -9.13
CA THR A 334 -21.39 6.38 -9.23
C THR A 334 -22.17 6.43 -7.92
N ILE A 335 -22.98 7.48 -7.75
CA ILE A 335 -23.98 7.61 -6.69
C ILE A 335 -25.32 7.95 -7.32
N THR A 336 -26.37 7.23 -6.93
CA THR A 336 -27.74 7.60 -7.28
C THR A 336 -28.24 8.67 -6.32
N VAL A 337 -28.56 9.84 -6.86
CA VAL A 337 -29.08 11.00 -6.14
C VAL A 337 -30.56 11.15 -6.50
N THR A 338 -31.43 11.28 -5.49
CA THR A 338 -32.88 11.45 -5.69
C THR A 338 -33.33 12.81 -5.14
N ASN A 339 -34.00 13.59 -5.98
CA ASN A 339 -34.65 14.83 -5.61
C ASN A 339 -36.14 14.74 -5.92
N SER A 340 -36.97 14.54 -4.90
CA SER A 340 -38.44 14.47 -5.01
C SER A 340 -39.12 15.85 -5.11
N GLY A 341 -38.31 16.91 -5.13
CA GLY A 341 -38.73 18.28 -5.32
C GLY A 341 -39.18 18.61 -6.75
N THR A 342 -39.53 19.88 -6.98
CA THR A 342 -39.93 20.39 -8.30
C THR A 342 -38.90 21.35 -8.92
N VAL A 343 -37.79 21.62 -8.23
CA VAL A 343 -36.68 22.43 -8.76
C VAL A 343 -35.34 21.73 -8.64
N PRO A 344 -34.35 22.07 -9.48
CA PRO A 344 -32.97 21.66 -9.27
C PRO A 344 -32.44 22.23 -7.95
N VAL A 345 -31.76 21.40 -7.16
CA VAL A 345 -31.18 21.79 -5.85
C VAL A 345 -29.68 21.52 -5.80
N PRO A 346 -28.90 22.34 -5.08
CA PRO A 346 -27.46 22.12 -4.94
C PRO A 346 -27.18 20.82 -4.17
N VAL A 347 -26.11 20.12 -4.59
CA VAL A 347 -25.61 18.93 -3.91
C VAL A 347 -24.28 19.25 -3.23
N LYS A 348 -24.18 18.93 -1.96
CA LYS A 348 -22.91 18.91 -1.24
C LYS A 348 -22.29 17.53 -1.36
N VAL A 349 -21.02 17.46 -1.76
CA VAL A 349 -20.28 16.21 -1.98
C VAL A 349 -19.07 16.19 -1.05
N THR A 350 -18.90 15.10 -0.32
CA THR A 350 -17.72 14.86 0.53
C THR A 350 -17.01 13.62 0.04
N SER A 351 -15.73 13.73 -0.26
CA SER A 351 -14.88 12.66 -0.77
C SER A 351 -13.69 12.43 0.16
N LYS A 352 -13.52 11.22 0.67
CA LYS A 352 -12.39 10.82 1.52
C LYS A 352 -11.49 9.83 0.77
N PHE A 353 -10.23 10.21 0.57
CA PHE A 353 -9.27 9.42 -0.19
C PHE A 353 -8.71 8.26 0.63
N SER A 354 -8.59 7.08 0.00
CA SER A 354 -7.99 5.86 0.57
C SER A 354 -6.59 5.58 0.01
N SER A 355 -6.23 6.21 -1.10
CA SER A 355 -4.92 6.20 -1.74
C SER A 355 -4.50 7.61 -2.10
N ASP A 356 -3.25 7.75 -2.53
CA ASP A 356 -2.81 8.94 -3.25
C ASP A 356 -3.58 9.09 -4.57
N ASP A 357 -3.77 10.33 -5.02
CA ASP A 357 -4.49 10.65 -6.27
C ASP A 357 -4.02 12.00 -6.85
N GLY A 358 -4.04 12.11 -8.18
CA GLY A 358 -3.73 13.31 -8.92
C GLY A 358 -4.91 14.26 -9.12
N PHE A 359 -6.15 13.75 -9.19
CA PHE A 359 -7.33 14.60 -9.40
C PHE A 359 -8.64 13.92 -8.96
N LEU A 360 -9.65 14.74 -8.66
CA LEU A 360 -11.03 14.31 -8.47
C LEU A 360 -11.94 15.05 -9.46
N GLY A 361 -12.67 14.29 -10.27
CA GLY A 361 -13.74 14.75 -11.13
C GLY A 361 -15.10 14.28 -10.61
N LEU A 362 -16.05 15.20 -10.56
CA LEU A 362 -17.45 14.95 -10.20
C LEU A 362 -18.35 15.40 -11.34
N THR A 363 -19.34 14.59 -11.72
CA THR A 363 -20.26 14.92 -12.82
C THR A 363 -21.71 14.68 -12.42
N LEU A 364 -22.59 15.65 -12.64
CA LEU A 364 -24.02 15.53 -12.33
C LEU A 364 -24.84 16.31 -13.37
N ASN A 365 -25.71 15.59 -14.10
CA ASN A 365 -26.65 16.21 -15.05
C ASN A 365 -26.00 17.19 -16.04
N GLY A 366 -24.89 16.78 -16.67
CA GLY A 366 -24.15 17.59 -17.65
C GLY A 366 -23.30 18.71 -17.05
N ARG A 367 -23.28 18.87 -15.72
CA ARG A 367 -22.36 19.74 -14.98
C ARG A 367 -21.18 18.91 -14.48
N TYR A 368 -20.02 19.54 -14.35
CA TYR A 368 -18.85 18.91 -13.76
C TYR A 368 -18.15 19.83 -12.79
N TYR A 369 -17.42 19.22 -11.86
CA TYR A 369 -16.50 19.89 -10.95
C TYR A 369 -15.20 19.09 -10.93
N GLN A 370 -14.06 19.74 -11.14
CA GLN A 370 -12.77 19.06 -11.14
C GLN A 370 -11.78 19.82 -10.25
N VAL A 371 -11.03 19.08 -9.44
CA VAL A 371 -9.93 19.59 -8.64
C VAL A 371 -8.69 18.71 -8.81
N GLY A 372 -7.51 19.30 -8.93
CA GLY A 372 -6.25 18.59 -9.15
C GLY A 372 -5.82 18.57 -10.63
N ASN A 373 -4.92 17.64 -10.99
CA ASN A 373 -4.31 17.55 -12.31
C ASN A 373 -4.49 16.18 -12.94
N THR A 374 -5.26 16.11 -14.03
CA THR A 374 -5.54 14.87 -14.77
C THR A 374 -4.33 14.24 -15.45
N LYS A 375 -3.20 14.95 -15.55
CA LYS A 375 -1.95 14.46 -16.14
C LYS A 375 -0.92 14.01 -15.10
N GLU A 376 -1.29 14.01 -13.83
CA GLU A 376 -0.40 13.60 -12.77
C GLU A 376 -0.18 12.07 -12.80
N VAL A 377 1.06 11.66 -12.51
CA VAL A 377 1.48 10.26 -12.53
C VAL A 377 1.94 9.87 -11.12
N ASN A 378 1.59 8.66 -10.68
CA ASN A 378 1.90 8.12 -9.34
C ASN A 378 3.42 8.05 -9.06
N GLY A 379 4.21 7.76 -10.10
CA GLY A 379 5.66 7.60 -9.95
C GLY A 379 6.37 7.41 -11.27
N LYS A 380 7.68 7.22 -11.21
CA LYS A 380 8.53 6.88 -12.36
C LYS A 380 9.39 5.65 -12.04
N THR A 381 9.35 4.66 -12.92
CA THR A 381 10.34 3.59 -12.95
C THR A 381 11.61 4.10 -13.61
N TYR A 382 12.76 3.80 -13.03
CA TYR A 382 14.06 4.06 -13.62
C TYR A 382 15.02 2.93 -13.29
N ASP A 383 15.85 2.59 -14.27
CA ASP A 383 16.88 1.58 -14.12
C ASP A 383 18.07 2.24 -13.39
N ASP A 384 18.38 1.76 -12.18
CA ASP A 384 19.57 2.19 -11.43
C ASP A 384 20.39 0.97 -10.96
N SER A 385 21.55 1.22 -10.38
CA SER A 385 22.42 0.17 -9.83
C SER A 385 22.23 0.03 -8.32
N GLN A 386 22.20 -1.19 -7.81
CA GLN A 386 22.09 -1.49 -6.37
C GLN A 386 23.30 -2.29 -5.88
N MET A 387 23.91 -1.81 -4.79
CA MET A 387 24.93 -2.56 -4.05
C MET A 387 24.27 -3.73 -3.29
N LEU A 388 24.40 -4.95 -3.81
CA LEU A 388 23.94 -6.16 -3.13
C LEU A 388 24.88 -6.53 -1.97
N VAL A 389 26.19 -6.29 -2.15
CA VAL A 389 27.20 -6.50 -1.12
C VAL A 389 28.10 -5.27 -1.07
N LYS A 390 28.00 -4.47 0.01
CA LYS A 390 28.73 -3.20 0.15
C LYS A 390 30.21 -3.39 0.52
N THR A 391 30.49 -4.39 1.34
CA THR A 391 31.81 -4.77 1.87
C THR A 391 31.80 -6.27 2.12
N ARG A 392 32.98 -6.88 2.15
CA ARG A 392 33.22 -8.29 2.38
C ARG A 392 32.49 -8.76 3.66
N PRO A 393 31.65 -9.81 3.55
CA PRO A 393 31.00 -10.44 4.70
C PRO A 393 31.98 -11.08 5.70
N THR A 394 31.48 -11.39 6.89
CA THR A 394 32.19 -12.22 7.88
C THR A 394 32.30 -13.67 7.40
N ILE A 395 33.32 -14.40 7.86
CA ILE A 395 33.64 -15.77 7.38
C ILE A 395 32.44 -16.73 7.51
N ASP A 396 31.61 -16.60 8.54
CA ASP A 396 30.43 -17.45 8.79
C ASP A 396 29.35 -17.36 7.71
N LYS A 397 29.38 -16.30 6.89
CA LYS A 397 28.44 -16.12 5.77
C LYS A 397 28.88 -16.82 4.49
N TYR A 398 30.09 -17.37 4.46
CA TYR A 398 30.60 -18.11 3.32
C TYR A 398 30.32 -19.60 3.43
N ILE A 399 30.10 -20.21 2.28
CA ILE A 399 30.22 -21.64 2.11
C ILE A 399 31.72 -21.93 1.94
N LEU A 400 32.30 -22.64 2.90
CA LEU A 400 33.72 -22.99 2.91
C LEU A 400 33.92 -24.35 2.24
N ASN A 401 34.85 -24.44 1.28
CA ASN A 401 35.33 -25.69 0.70
C ASN A 401 34.26 -26.60 0.06
N ASP A 402 33.29 -26.05 -0.70
CA ASP A 402 32.29 -26.85 -1.42
C ASP A 402 32.87 -27.41 -2.74
N PRO A 403 33.15 -28.74 -2.82
CA PRO A 403 33.79 -29.35 -3.97
C PRO A 403 32.92 -29.33 -5.24
N SER A 404 31.63 -28.98 -5.15
CA SER A 404 30.76 -28.85 -6.32
C SER A 404 31.04 -27.60 -7.16
N PHE A 405 31.86 -26.66 -6.67
CA PHE A 405 32.30 -25.50 -7.44
C PHE A 405 33.66 -25.72 -8.10
N ALA A 406 33.77 -25.39 -9.38
CA ALA A 406 35.05 -25.38 -10.10
C ALA A 406 35.85 -24.10 -9.79
N VAL A 407 36.64 -24.13 -8.72
CA VAL A 407 37.35 -22.96 -8.16
C VAL A 407 38.65 -22.57 -8.88
N ILE A 408 39.21 -23.47 -9.68
CA ILE A 408 40.37 -23.22 -10.57
C ILE A 408 40.08 -23.67 -12.01
N PRO A 409 40.85 -23.19 -13.00
CA PRO A 409 40.75 -23.64 -14.38
C PRO A 409 41.03 -25.13 -14.53
N ALA A 410 40.32 -25.79 -15.45
CA ALA A 410 40.42 -27.24 -15.64
C ALA A 410 41.82 -27.69 -16.13
N ASP A 411 42.54 -26.83 -16.84
CA ASP A 411 43.92 -27.08 -17.28
C ASP A 411 44.95 -27.03 -16.14
N GLN A 412 44.58 -26.47 -14.98
CA GLN A 412 45.36 -26.57 -13.73
C GLN A 412 45.00 -27.81 -12.88
N GLY A 413 44.08 -28.66 -13.37
CA GLY A 413 43.55 -29.82 -12.64
C GLY A 413 42.37 -29.47 -11.74
N VAL A 414 42.08 -30.34 -10.77
CA VAL A 414 41.01 -30.14 -9.78
C VAL A 414 41.63 -29.80 -8.43
N MET A 415 41.37 -28.58 -7.95
CA MET A 415 41.81 -28.16 -6.62
C MET A 415 41.08 -28.95 -5.54
N THR A 416 41.83 -29.57 -4.64
CA THR A 416 41.25 -30.11 -3.40
C THR A 416 40.95 -28.96 -2.45
N GLN A 417 39.67 -28.63 -2.31
CA GLN A 417 39.21 -27.55 -1.43
C GLN A 417 39.24 -28.04 0.02
N THR A 418 40.12 -27.47 0.84
CA THR A 418 40.38 -27.90 2.22
C THR A 418 41.03 -26.78 3.04
N GLY A 419 41.25 -26.99 4.34
CA GLY A 419 41.87 -26.01 5.22
C GLY A 419 40.91 -24.88 5.63
N THR A 420 41.47 -23.79 6.13
CA THR A 420 40.73 -22.70 6.79
C THR A 420 41.32 -21.33 6.47
N VAL A 421 40.52 -20.28 6.67
CA VAL A 421 40.97 -18.88 6.62
C VAL A 421 40.78 -18.20 7.97
N THR A 422 41.56 -17.14 8.21
CA THR A 422 41.41 -16.24 9.35
C THR A 422 41.34 -14.79 8.86
N ILE A 423 40.61 -13.95 9.58
CA ILE A 423 40.68 -12.50 9.41
C ILE A 423 41.58 -11.95 10.52
N LYS A 424 42.57 -11.13 10.16
CA LYS A 424 43.45 -10.45 11.12
C LYS A 424 43.23 -8.94 11.04
N PRO A 425 42.36 -8.35 11.89
CA PRO A 425 42.21 -6.90 12.01
C PRO A 425 43.44 -6.28 12.67
N ASP A 426 43.77 -5.06 12.29
CA ASP A 426 44.78 -4.24 12.96
C ASP A 426 44.27 -2.79 13.16
N PRO A 427 44.94 -1.96 13.99
CA PRO A 427 44.48 -0.59 14.27
C PRO A 427 44.38 0.34 13.05
N THR A 428 45.06 0.01 11.94
CA THR A 428 45.05 0.76 10.68
C THR A 428 44.09 0.17 9.64
N ASN A 429 43.69 -1.10 9.80
CA ASN A 429 42.70 -1.80 8.98
C ASN A 429 41.74 -2.61 9.88
N GLN A 430 40.67 -1.95 10.34
CA GLN A 430 39.69 -2.54 11.27
C GLN A 430 38.89 -3.71 10.66
N LEU A 431 38.81 -3.81 9.33
CA LEU A 431 38.15 -4.94 8.64
C LEU A 431 39.05 -6.18 8.55
N GLY A 432 40.37 -5.99 8.67
CA GLY A 432 41.37 -7.04 8.58
C GLY A 432 41.49 -7.68 7.19
N ILE A 433 42.57 -8.45 7.00
CA ILE A 433 42.82 -9.19 5.76
C ILE A 433 42.40 -10.64 5.95
N THR A 434 41.62 -11.18 5.01
CA THR A 434 41.31 -12.62 4.97
C THR A 434 42.52 -13.35 4.42
N THR A 435 43.14 -14.15 5.28
CA THR A 435 44.37 -14.87 4.98
C THR A 435 44.13 -16.35 5.22
N PRO A 436 44.57 -17.25 4.34
CA PRO A 436 44.61 -18.68 4.65
C PRO A 436 45.38 -18.94 5.96
N SER A 437 44.77 -19.69 6.87
CA SER A 437 45.40 -20.12 8.13
C SER A 437 45.84 -21.58 8.08
N ASP A 438 45.23 -22.38 7.21
CA ASP A 438 45.56 -23.77 6.96
C ASP A 438 45.17 -24.11 5.52
N PHE A 439 46.01 -24.90 4.84
CA PHE A 439 45.76 -25.38 3.48
C PHE A 439 45.38 -26.87 3.44
N GLY A 440 45.28 -27.51 4.61
CA GLY A 440 44.99 -28.93 4.72
C GLY A 440 46.16 -29.82 4.26
N PRO A 441 45.95 -31.15 4.20
CA PRO A 441 47.02 -32.10 3.89
C PRO A 441 47.46 -32.00 2.42
N ASN A 442 48.77 -32.03 2.20
CA ASN A 442 49.37 -32.09 0.87
C ASN A 442 48.93 -33.36 0.12
N ASN A 443 48.32 -33.16 -1.04
CA ASN A 443 47.84 -34.19 -1.95
C ASN A 443 48.70 -34.34 -3.22
N HIS A 444 49.89 -33.72 -3.24
CA HIS A 444 50.80 -33.59 -4.39
C HIS A 444 50.19 -32.87 -5.61
N GLY A 445 49.22 -31.97 -5.37
CA GLY A 445 48.53 -31.19 -6.39
C GLY A 445 48.03 -29.85 -5.85
N PRO A 446 47.11 -29.18 -6.57
CA PRO A 446 46.52 -27.92 -6.09
C PRO A 446 45.58 -28.17 -4.89
N HIS A 447 45.82 -27.49 -3.78
CA HIS A 447 44.94 -27.55 -2.60
C HIS A 447 44.88 -26.22 -1.84
N GLY A 448 43.84 -26.04 -1.02
CA GLY A 448 43.69 -24.85 -0.18
C GLY A 448 42.23 -24.42 0.04
N PRO A 449 42.02 -23.33 0.79
CA PRO A 449 40.67 -22.93 1.16
C PRO A 449 39.96 -22.16 0.03
N SER A 450 38.64 -22.39 -0.09
CA SER A 450 37.73 -21.63 -0.96
C SER A 450 36.63 -20.95 -0.17
N LEU A 451 36.35 -19.70 -0.52
CA LEU A 451 35.25 -18.91 0.06
C LEU A 451 34.21 -18.67 -1.02
N ILE A 452 33.04 -19.29 -0.89
CA ILE A 452 31.94 -19.14 -1.83
C ILE A 452 30.81 -18.36 -1.16
N TYR A 453 30.27 -17.37 -1.84
CA TYR A 453 29.21 -16.51 -1.33
C TYR A 453 28.02 -16.50 -2.27
N LYS A 454 26.83 -16.81 -1.74
CA LYS A 454 25.56 -16.70 -2.46
C LYS A 454 25.09 -15.25 -2.41
N LEU A 455 24.81 -14.67 -3.57
CA LEU A 455 24.34 -13.28 -3.64
C LEU A 455 22.95 -13.15 -2.99
N PRO A 456 22.70 -12.07 -2.22
CA PRO A 456 21.37 -11.81 -1.66
C PRO A 456 20.40 -11.33 -2.76
N ALA A 457 19.11 -11.26 -2.42
CA ALA A 457 18.10 -10.63 -3.28
C ALA A 457 18.29 -9.11 -3.34
N ASP A 458 17.83 -8.50 -4.43
CA ASP A 458 17.71 -7.05 -4.55
C ASP A 458 16.50 -6.48 -3.78
N SER A 459 16.24 -5.18 -3.89
CA SER A 459 15.10 -4.54 -3.20
C SER A 459 13.72 -5.03 -3.64
N ASN A 460 13.62 -5.66 -4.82
CA ASN A 460 12.39 -6.22 -5.36
C ASN A 460 12.25 -7.72 -5.06
N GLY A 461 13.19 -8.31 -4.31
CA GLY A 461 13.19 -9.73 -3.98
C GLY A 461 13.78 -10.63 -5.08
N GLU A 462 14.37 -10.07 -6.13
CA GLU A 462 14.97 -10.87 -7.20
C GLU A 462 16.38 -11.30 -6.82
N VAL A 463 16.66 -12.61 -6.90
CA VAL A 463 17.99 -13.18 -6.61
C VAL A 463 18.85 -13.26 -7.88
N GLY A 464 20.09 -12.81 -7.75
CA GLY A 464 21.10 -12.84 -8.81
C GLY A 464 21.08 -11.63 -9.73
N ALA A 465 22.04 -11.57 -10.66
CA ALA A 465 22.23 -10.42 -11.54
C ALA A 465 22.67 -10.83 -12.95
N VAL A 466 21.97 -10.32 -13.97
CA VAL A 466 22.40 -10.45 -15.39
C VAL A 466 23.47 -9.41 -15.73
N ASN A 467 23.28 -8.18 -15.24
CA ASN A 467 24.19 -7.05 -15.39
C ASN A 467 24.74 -6.71 -14.01
N CYS A 468 26.07 -6.70 -13.86
CA CYS A 468 26.69 -6.51 -12.56
C CYS A 468 28.15 -6.13 -12.66
N ILE A 469 28.70 -5.68 -11.54
CA ILE A 469 30.14 -5.58 -11.33
C ILE A 469 30.54 -6.21 -9.99
N LEU A 470 31.50 -7.14 -10.05
CA LEU A 470 32.21 -7.67 -8.90
C LEU A 470 33.58 -7.00 -8.83
N ARG A 471 33.91 -6.38 -7.70
CA ARG A 471 35.21 -5.74 -7.48
C ARG A 471 35.93 -6.42 -6.33
N MET A 472 37.22 -6.68 -6.49
CA MET A 472 38.08 -7.25 -5.46
C MET A 472 39.31 -6.37 -5.24
N HIS A 473 39.75 -6.31 -3.99
CA HIS A 473 41.07 -5.85 -3.58
C HIS A 473 41.79 -7.02 -2.90
N ALA A 474 42.90 -7.46 -3.47
CA ALA A 474 43.68 -8.58 -2.95
C ALA A 474 45.19 -8.33 -3.10
N GLY A 475 45.97 -9.08 -2.32
CA GLY A 475 47.43 -9.06 -2.36
C GLY A 475 48.01 -10.46 -2.58
N LEU A 476 48.91 -10.61 -3.56
CA LEU A 476 49.69 -11.81 -3.86
C LEU A 476 51.13 -11.40 -4.22
N GLY A 477 52.14 -11.76 -3.42
CA GLY A 477 53.53 -11.37 -3.70
C GLY A 477 54.60 -11.78 -2.67
N ALA A 478 55.87 -11.66 -3.05
CA ALA A 478 57.05 -11.83 -2.22
C ALA A 478 57.49 -10.50 -1.55
N LEU A 479 58.22 -10.56 -0.42
CA LEU A 479 58.69 -9.37 0.32
C LEU A 479 59.82 -8.60 -0.39
N SER A 480 60.72 -9.29 -1.07
CA SER A 480 61.82 -8.70 -1.84
C SER A 480 62.42 -9.74 -2.78
N LEU A 481 62.93 -9.30 -3.93
CA LEU A 481 63.67 -10.13 -4.89
C LEU A 481 65.05 -10.61 -4.36
N ASP A 482 65.52 -10.08 -3.22
CA ASP A 482 66.90 -10.21 -2.74
C ASP A 482 67.08 -11.05 -1.46
N SER A 483 66.12 -11.91 -1.07
CA SER A 483 66.30 -12.76 0.12
C SER A 483 67.09 -14.05 -0.23
N PRO A 484 68.31 -14.25 0.31
CA PRO A 484 69.26 -15.29 -0.12
C PRO A 484 69.00 -16.69 0.48
N SER A 485 67.74 -17.06 0.73
CA SER A 485 67.36 -18.41 1.19
C SER A 485 66.30 -18.99 0.24
N ASP A 486 66.78 -19.59 -0.84
CA ASP A 486 66.02 -20.18 -1.96
C ASP A 486 65.11 -21.34 -1.52
N THR A 487 63.86 -21.03 -1.19
CA THR A 487 62.75 -21.94 -1.48
C THR A 487 61.69 -21.15 -2.24
N ARG A 488 61.44 -21.55 -3.49
CA ARG A 488 60.56 -20.84 -4.41
C ARG A 488 59.14 -20.73 -3.85
N GLN A 489 58.61 -19.51 -3.79
CA GLN A 489 57.24 -19.26 -3.33
C GLN A 489 56.24 -19.46 -4.47
N VAL A 490 55.20 -20.27 -4.29
CA VAL A 490 54.17 -20.55 -5.31
C VAL A 490 52.79 -20.42 -4.70
N GLY A 491 51.87 -19.76 -5.42
CA GLY A 491 50.48 -19.65 -4.97
C GLY A 491 49.60 -18.89 -5.95
N GLN A 492 48.29 -18.96 -5.72
CA GLN A 492 47.31 -18.30 -6.59
C GLN A 492 46.08 -17.82 -5.81
N ILE A 493 45.60 -16.60 -6.12
CA ILE A 493 44.27 -16.10 -5.74
C ILE A 493 43.38 -16.14 -6.98
N CYS A 494 42.19 -16.71 -6.86
CA CYS A 494 41.19 -16.75 -7.93
C CYS A 494 39.89 -16.10 -7.48
N MET A 495 39.41 -15.10 -8.23
CA MET A 495 38.07 -14.51 -8.09
C MET A 495 37.19 -15.02 -9.21
N THR A 496 36.03 -15.59 -8.90
CA THR A 496 35.12 -16.18 -9.90
C THR A 496 33.66 -15.76 -9.68
N ILE A 497 32.90 -15.58 -10.77
CA ILE A 497 31.44 -15.47 -10.77
C ILE A 497 30.81 -16.75 -11.33
N TYR A 498 29.71 -17.22 -10.73
CA TYR A 498 29.03 -18.48 -11.09
C TYR A 498 27.54 -18.30 -11.34
N ASP A 499 26.99 -19.20 -12.16
CA ASP A 499 25.55 -19.31 -12.41
C ASP A 499 24.80 -20.08 -11.29
N ALA A 500 23.48 -20.27 -11.48
CA ALA A 500 22.64 -21.04 -10.56
C ALA A 500 23.04 -22.53 -10.44
N SER A 501 23.63 -23.08 -11.50
CA SER A 501 24.10 -24.46 -11.61
C SER A 501 25.53 -24.65 -11.08
N LYS A 502 26.11 -23.61 -10.46
CA LYS A 502 27.48 -23.58 -9.93
C LYS A 502 28.57 -23.67 -11.02
N ASN A 503 28.24 -23.42 -12.28
CA ASN A 503 29.22 -23.35 -13.35
C ASN A 503 29.96 -22.01 -13.30
N ALA A 504 31.28 -22.05 -13.45
CA ALA A 504 32.10 -20.86 -13.48
C ALA A 504 31.90 -20.10 -14.80
N MET A 505 31.37 -18.87 -14.71
CA MET A 505 31.09 -18.02 -15.86
C MET A 505 32.34 -17.24 -16.29
N ALA A 506 32.97 -16.54 -15.34
CA ALA A 506 34.15 -15.73 -15.59
C ALA A 506 35.03 -15.66 -14.34
N ARG A 507 36.34 -15.54 -14.52
CA ARG A 507 37.31 -15.46 -13.42
C ARG A 507 38.53 -14.61 -13.73
N ILE A 508 39.10 -14.03 -12.69
CA ILE A 508 40.42 -13.40 -12.69
C ILE A 508 41.32 -14.18 -11.74
N LEU A 509 42.50 -14.55 -12.23
CA LEU A 509 43.52 -15.23 -11.47
C LEU A 509 44.74 -14.34 -11.32
N TYR A 510 45.25 -14.28 -10.10
CA TYR A 510 46.60 -13.84 -9.80
C TYR A 510 47.37 -15.04 -9.36
N SER A 511 48.47 -15.30 -10.02
CA SER A 511 49.23 -16.50 -9.72
C SER A 511 50.71 -16.23 -9.79
N ASP A 512 51.44 -16.99 -9.01
CA ASP A 512 52.85 -17.19 -9.21
C ASP A 512 53.09 -18.69 -9.16
N MET A 513 53.07 -19.34 -10.33
CA MET A 513 52.99 -20.80 -10.44
C MET A 513 54.29 -21.43 -10.97
N SER A 514 55.29 -20.62 -11.31
CA SER A 514 56.57 -21.11 -11.83
C SER A 514 57.46 -21.62 -10.69
N GLN A 515 57.89 -22.87 -10.81
CA GLN A 515 58.83 -23.49 -9.86
C GLN A 515 60.29 -23.09 -10.11
N THR A 516 60.57 -22.37 -11.20
CA THR A 516 61.94 -22.09 -11.68
C THR A 516 62.27 -20.62 -11.84
N THR A 517 61.26 -19.75 -12.03
CA THR A 517 61.39 -18.31 -12.32
C THR A 517 60.31 -17.53 -11.58
N SER A 518 60.54 -16.25 -11.22
CA SER A 518 59.53 -15.36 -10.61
C SER A 518 58.64 -14.74 -11.68
N ASP A 519 57.46 -15.36 -11.90
CA ASP A 519 56.52 -14.97 -12.95
C ASP A 519 55.16 -14.71 -12.32
N PHE A 520 54.91 -13.45 -11.94
CA PHE A 520 53.56 -13.07 -11.55
C PHE A 520 52.70 -13.07 -12.81
N THR A 521 51.61 -13.83 -12.82
CA THR A 521 50.73 -13.97 -13.97
C THR A 521 49.33 -13.46 -13.64
N VAL A 522 48.75 -12.71 -14.56
CA VAL A 522 47.33 -12.34 -14.56
C VAL A 522 46.64 -13.10 -15.67
N ARG A 523 45.63 -13.89 -15.33
CA ARG A 523 44.86 -14.69 -16.29
C ARG A 523 43.37 -14.42 -16.18
N TYR A 524 42.70 -14.34 -17.33
CA TYR A 524 41.24 -14.26 -17.42
C TYR A 524 40.70 -15.49 -18.13
N ASP A 525 39.71 -16.13 -17.51
CA ASP A 525 38.91 -17.14 -18.20
C ASP A 525 37.46 -16.68 -18.31
N LEU A 526 36.86 -16.96 -19.45
CA LEU A 526 35.45 -16.74 -19.75
C LEU A 526 34.87 -18.03 -20.33
N ASN A 527 33.76 -18.49 -19.74
CA ASN A 527 33.05 -19.71 -20.11
C ASN A 527 33.97 -20.93 -20.29
N GLY A 528 34.84 -21.17 -19.28
CA GLY A 528 35.78 -22.29 -19.27
C GLY A 528 36.99 -22.16 -20.22
N THR A 529 37.12 -21.06 -20.96
CA THR A 529 38.21 -20.82 -21.91
C THR A 529 39.13 -19.71 -21.43
N LYS A 530 40.45 -19.88 -21.56
CA LYS A 530 41.44 -18.82 -21.32
C LYS A 530 41.37 -17.77 -22.42
N VAL A 531 40.99 -16.55 -22.05
CA VAL A 531 40.84 -15.43 -23.01
C VAL A 531 41.97 -14.40 -22.91
N HIS A 532 42.70 -14.40 -21.79
CA HIS A 532 43.87 -13.56 -21.57
C HIS A 532 44.87 -14.21 -20.62
N GLU A 533 46.15 -13.95 -20.84
CA GLU A 533 47.24 -14.27 -19.93
C GLU A 533 48.36 -13.25 -20.16
N GLU A 534 48.84 -12.65 -19.08
CA GLU A 534 49.95 -11.70 -19.09
C GLU A 534 50.93 -12.04 -17.97
N ASP A 535 52.21 -12.19 -18.33
CA ASP A 535 53.29 -12.58 -17.43
C ASP A 535 54.22 -11.40 -17.12
N PHE A 536 54.51 -11.22 -15.83
CA PHE A 536 55.34 -10.13 -15.32
C PHE A 536 56.62 -10.69 -14.72
N SER A 537 57.71 -10.61 -15.48
CA SER A 537 59.04 -11.01 -15.02
C SER A 537 59.58 -10.08 -13.93
N ASN A 538 60.23 -10.64 -12.90
CA ASN A 538 60.93 -9.90 -11.83
C ASN A 538 60.03 -8.91 -11.06
N THR A 539 58.74 -9.19 -10.96
CA THR A 539 57.80 -8.34 -10.20
C THR A 539 57.58 -8.96 -8.82
N PRO A 540 57.75 -8.21 -7.71
CA PRO A 540 57.61 -8.77 -6.36
C PRO A 540 56.17 -9.16 -5.99
N GLY A 541 55.21 -9.01 -6.90
CA GLY A 541 53.80 -9.35 -6.74
C GLY A 541 52.87 -8.16 -6.94
N PHE A 542 51.60 -8.35 -6.61
CA PHE A 542 50.53 -7.39 -6.80
C PHE A 542 49.76 -7.18 -5.50
N THR A 543 49.45 -5.93 -5.18
CA THR A 543 48.38 -5.58 -4.24
C THR A 543 47.58 -4.46 -4.87
N GLY A 544 46.30 -4.73 -5.14
CA GLY A 544 45.47 -3.75 -5.82
C GLY A 544 44.09 -4.27 -6.19
N HIS A 545 43.43 -3.48 -7.04
CA HIS A 545 42.04 -3.70 -7.42
C HIS A 545 41.92 -4.48 -8.73
N CYS A 546 40.88 -5.30 -8.82
CA CYS A 546 40.35 -5.81 -10.08
C CYS A 546 38.84 -5.85 -10.06
N TYR A 547 38.27 -6.00 -11.25
CA TYR A 547 36.85 -6.23 -11.38
C TYR A 547 36.50 -7.07 -12.60
N ILE A 548 35.34 -7.72 -12.50
CA ILE A 548 34.61 -8.30 -13.63
C ILE A 548 33.31 -7.50 -13.74
N ARG A 549 33.06 -6.86 -14.88
CA ARG A 549 31.75 -6.26 -15.22
C ARG A 549 31.08 -7.11 -16.27
N LYS A 550 29.84 -7.52 -16.03
CA LYS A 550 28.99 -8.21 -17.00
C LYS A 550 27.88 -7.26 -17.43
N SER A 551 27.66 -7.12 -18.74
CA SER A 551 26.56 -6.36 -19.33
C SER A 551 25.99 -7.15 -20.50
N GLY A 552 24.93 -7.93 -20.24
CA GLY A 552 24.43 -8.94 -21.18
C GLY A 552 25.55 -9.89 -21.60
N SER A 553 25.83 -9.97 -22.90
CA SER A 553 26.91 -10.81 -23.46
C SER A 553 28.32 -10.26 -23.27
N GLN A 554 28.49 -9.00 -22.84
CA GLN A 554 29.81 -8.39 -22.67
C GLN A 554 30.37 -8.61 -21.28
N PHE A 555 31.65 -8.99 -21.21
CA PHE A 555 32.43 -9.15 -19.99
C PHE A 555 33.68 -8.27 -20.06
N ILE A 556 33.82 -7.36 -19.11
CA ILE A 556 34.99 -6.51 -18.95
C ILE A 556 35.79 -6.99 -17.77
N PHE A 557 37.05 -7.33 -18.02
CA PHE A 557 38.03 -7.70 -17.02
C PHE A 557 39.02 -6.56 -16.88
N ALA A 558 39.31 -6.16 -15.64
CA ALA A 558 40.35 -5.18 -15.39
C ALA A 558 41.08 -5.51 -14.11
N TRP A 559 42.34 -5.09 -14.06
CA TRP A 559 43.22 -5.18 -12.91
C TRP A 559 44.11 -3.93 -12.89
N GLY A 560 44.53 -3.49 -11.69
CA GLY A 560 45.36 -2.31 -11.51
C GLY A 560 44.70 -1.16 -10.72
N GLY A 561 45.53 -0.34 -10.06
CA GLY A 561 45.16 0.92 -9.41
C GLY A 561 45.62 2.16 -10.20
N GLU A 562 45.89 3.27 -9.51
CA GLU A 562 46.37 4.57 -10.05
C GLU A 562 47.65 4.48 -10.93
N ALA A 563 48.29 3.31 -11.02
CA ALA A 563 49.52 3.04 -11.77
C ALA A 563 49.36 2.21 -13.07
N GLY A 564 48.13 1.92 -13.53
CA GLY A 564 47.89 1.43 -14.90
C GLY A 564 47.86 -0.09 -15.08
N GLY A 565 46.66 -0.61 -15.29
CA GLY A 565 46.37 -1.82 -16.07
C GLY A 565 45.18 -1.53 -16.98
N THR A 566 45.10 -2.18 -18.14
CA THR A 566 44.09 -1.85 -19.17
C THR A 566 42.87 -2.76 -19.01
N ALA A 567 41.67 -2.19 -18.96
CA ALA A 567 40.44 -2.97 -19.02
C ALA A 567 40.31 -3.65 -20.39
N GLN A 568 39.95 -4.93 -20.40
CA GLN A 568 39.77 -5.74 -21.61
C GLN A 568 38.35 -6.27 -21.68
N THR A 569 37.74 -6.12 -22.85
CA THR A 569 36.36 -6.53 -23.10
C THR A 569 36.33 -7.77 -23.97
N TYR A 570 35.53 -8.75 -23.56
CA TYR A 570 35.25 -9.98 -24.29
C TYR A 570 33.74 -10.18 -24.40
N THR A 571 33.31 -10.93 -25.41
CA THR A 571 31.89 -11.23 -25.64
C THR A 571 31.65 -12.73 -25.50
N CYS A 572 30.60 -13.10 -24.79
CA CYS A 572 30.09 -14.47 -24.69
C CYS A 572 28.57 -14.44 -24.75
N GLU A 573 28.01 -14.75 -25.94
CA GLU A 573 26.57 -14.73 -26.18
C GLU A 573 25.82 -15.81 -25.39
N GLU A 574 26.44 -16.97 -25.15
CA GLU A 574 25.85 -18.07 -24.38
C GLU A 574 25.49 -17.67 -22.94
N LEU A 575 26.18 -16.66 -22.39
CA LEU A 575 25.97 -16.17 -21.04
C LEU A 575 25.22 -14.84 -20.99
N ALA A 576 24.65 -14.38 -22.11
CA ALA A 576 24.02 -13.06 -22.21
C ALA A 576 22.96 -12.84 -21.11
N ASP A 577 22.01 -13.77 -21.00
CA ASP A 577 20.88 -13.69 -20.06
C ASP A 577 21.11 -14.52 -18.78
N THR A 578 22.29 -15.14 -18.64
CA THR A 578 22.60 -15.99 -17.49
C THR A 578 22.90 -15.12 -16.26
N LYS A 579 22.16 -15.36 -15.17
CA LYS A 579 22.36 -14.65 -13.91
C LYS A 579 23.58 -15.16 -13.15
N VAL A 580 24.38 -14.23 -12.65
CA VAL A 580 25.37 -14.50 -11.60
C VAL A 580 24.62 -14.71 -10.29
N MET A 581 24.85 -15.85 -9.65
CA MET A 581 24.20 -16.26 -8.39
C MET A 581 25.19 -16.40 -7.24
N TYR A 582 26.44 -16.73 -7.55
CA TYR A 582 27.50 -16.90 -6.56
C TYR A 582 28.78 -16.20 -7.00
N VAL A 583 29.59 -15.83 -6.02
CA VAL A 583 30.98 -15.40 -6.22
C VAL A 583 31.90 -16.26 -5.37
N SER A 584 33.15 -16.46 -5.79
CA SER A 584 34.15 -17.13 -4.96
C SER A 584 35.50 -16.44 -4.96
N PHE A 585 36.23 -16.68 -3.86
CA PHE A 585 37.61 -16.26 -3.64
C PHE A 585 38.39 -17.47 -3.12
N ASN A 586 39.39 -17.90 -3.87
CA ASN A 586 40.06 -19.18 -3.62
C ASN A 586 41.56 -18.97 -3.50
N PHE A 587 42.18 -19.65 -2.53
CA PHE A 587 43.60 -19.54 -2.23
C PHE A 587 44.26 -20.88 -2.46
N LEU A 588 45.07 -20.97 -3.51
CA LEU A 588 45.73 -22.20 -3.91
C LEU A 588 47.18 -22.22 -3.44
N GLN A 589 47.56 -23.33 -2.82
CA GLN A 589 48.92 -23.80 -2.64
C GLN A 589 49.17 -24.99 -3.57
N TRP A 590 50.37 -25.08 -4.14
CA TRP A 590 50.78 -26.21 -4.96
C TRP A 590 51.66 -27.15 -4.16
N ALA A 591 51.12 -28.31 -3.77
CA ALA A 591 51.75 -29.22 -2.80
C ALA A 591 52.24 -28.44 -1.55
N ASP A 592 53.39 -28.81 -0.96
CA ASP A 592 53.98 -28.07 0.17
C ASP A 592 54.99 -27.00 -0.26
N LEU A 593 54.84 -26.43 -1.47
CA LEU A 593 55.71 -25.34 -1.88
C LEU A 593 55.48 -24.11 -0.98
N PRO A 594 56.54 -23.37 -0.63
CA PRO A 594 56.43 -22.16 0.17
C PRO A 594 55.40 -21.18 -0.41
N LEU A 595 54.69 -20.47 0.45
CA LEU A 595 53.66 -19.52 0.03
C LEU A 595 54.25 -18.11 -0.18
N PRO A 596 53.64 -17.29 -1.05
CA PRO A 596 53.94 -15.87 -1.15
C PRO A 596 53.75 -15.17 0.21
N HIS A 597 54.59 -14.17 0.50
CA HIS A 597 54.54 -13.46 1.77
C HIS A 597 53.26 -12.63 1.94
N TYR A 598 52.84 -11.93 0.90
CA TYR A 598 51.54 -11.30 0.82
C TYR A 598 50.60 -12.28 0.12
N PHE A 599 49.61 -12.80 0.83
CA PHE A 599 48.65 -13.74 0.25
C PHE A 599 47.29 -13.63 0.96
N GLY A 600 46.44 -12.73 0.47
CA GLY A 600 45.17 -12.45 1.15
C GLY A 600 44.16 -11.62 0.35
N LEU A 601 42.90 -11.76 0.74
CA LEU A 601 41.77 -10.96 0.26
C LEU A 601 41.53 -9.82 1.24
N ILE A 602 41.64 -8.57 0.76
CA ILE A 602 41.47 -7.37 1.58
C ILE A 602 39.98 -7.01 1.62
N GLU A 603 39.38 -6.78 0.46
CA GLU A 603 38.01 -6.29 0.32
C GLU A 603 37.37 -6.79 -0.97
N TRP A 604 36.05 -6.90 -1.00
CA TRP A 604 35.30 -7.00 -2.25
C TRP A 604 33.88 -6.46 -2.08
N ASN A 605 33.27 -6.10 -3.21
CA ASN A 605 31.88 -5.68 -3.26
C ASN A 605 31.21 -6.15 -4.55
N PHE A 606 29.89 -6.15 -4.54
CA PHE A 606 29.07 -6.56 -5.68
C PHE A 606 27.89 -5.63 -5.87
N GLU A 607 27.77 -5.14 -7.09
CA GLU A 607 26.72 -4.23 -7.54
C GLU A 607 25.95 -4.90 -8.69
N LYS A 608 24.62 -4.90 -8.60
CA LYS A 608 23.70 -5.30 -9.67
C LYS A 608 23.28 -4.04 -10.42
N ASP A 609 23.48 -4.01 -11.73
CA ASP A 609 23.03 -2.93 -12.60
C ASP A 609 21.60 -3.22 -13.11
N TYR A 610 20.87 -2.17 -13.51
CA TYR A 610 19.51 -2.26 -14.06
C TYR A 610 18.51 -2.93 -13.12
N VAL A 611 18.49 -2.49 -11.86
CA VAL A 611 17.40 -2.81 -10.93
C VAL A 611 16.27 -1.84 -11.18
N ASP A 612 15.09 -2.36 -11.50
CA ASP A 612 13.86 -1.57 -11.67
C ASP A 612 13.49 -0.92 -10.33
N LEU A 613 13.87 0.35 -10.13
CA LEU A 613 13.49 1.09 -8.92
C LEU A 613 12.25 1.94 -9.20
N TYR A 614 11.22 1.76 -8.37
CA TYR A 614 10.05 2.62 -8.37
C TYR A 614 10.30 3.83 -7.47
N LYS A 615 10.22 5.04 -8.03
CA LYS A 615 10.18 6.28 -7.24
C LYS A 615 8.79 6.88 -7.28
N ASP A 616 8.13 6.83 -6.13
CA ASP A 616 6.90 7.54 -5.82
C ASP A 616 7.12 9.06 -5.96
N LEU A 617 6.25 9.72 -6.71
CA LEU A 617 6.24 11.18 -6.84
C LEU A 617 5.15 11.73 -5.93
N PRO A 618 5.43 12.71 -5.05
CA PRO A 618 4.42 13.24 -4.16
C PRO A 618 3.17 13.72 -4.92
N ASN A 619 2.09 12.94 -4.84
CA ASN A 619 0.81 13.31 -5.44
C ASN A 619 0.06 14.39 -4.68
N TYR A 620 -0.82 15.11 -5.38
CA TYR A 620 -1.56 16.25 -4.83
C TYR A 620 -2.51 15.84 -3.69
N PHE A 621 -3.29 14.79 -3.89
CA PHE A 621 -4.09 14.18 -2.82
C PHE A 621 -3.36 13.01 -2.20
N LYS A 622 -3.47 12.90 -0.89
CA LYS A 622 -2.92 11.81 -0.08
C LYS A 622 -4.02 10.94 0.49
N ALA A 623 -3.70 9.68 0.76
CA ALA A 623 -4.55 8.81 1.55
C ALA A 623 -4.93 9.50 2.88
N GLY A 624 -6.23 9.62 3.15
CA GLY A 624 -6.79 10.30 4.31
C GLY A 624 -7.29 11.73 4.06
N ASP A 625 -6.95 12.36 2.93
CA ASP A 625 -7.45 13.69 2.59
C ASP A 625 -8.98 13.69 2.43
N ILE A 626 -9.60 14.79 2.85
CA ILE A 626 -11.05 15.03 2.76
C ILE A 626 -11.30 16.23 1.88
N VAL A 627 -11.97 16.01 0.75
CA VAL A 627 -12.41 17.07 -0.17
C VAL A 627 -13.91 17.26 -0.01
N THR A 628 -14.34 18.49 0.28
CA THR A 628 -15.75 18.84 0.40
C THR A 628 -16.11 19.93 -0.60
N LEU A 629 -17.05 19.66 -1.50
CA LEU A 629 -17.69 20.61 -2.40
C LEU A 629 -19.08 20.95 -1.86
N ASP A 630 -19.32 22.21 -1.50
CA ASP A 630 -20.65 22.74 -1.23
C ASP A 630 -21.14 23.55 -2.45
N SER A 631 -22.06 22.96 -3.22
CA SER A 631 -22.62 23.61 -4.41
C SER A 631 -23.59 24.75 -4.10
N SER A 632 -24.03 24.92 -2.84
CA SER A 632 -24.91 26.04 -2.46
C SER A 632 -24.14 27.35 -2.36
N THR A 633 -22.91 27.30 -1.86
CA THR A 633 -21.98 28.44 -1.78
C THR A 633 -20.92 28.41 -2.88
N ASN A 634 -20.92 27.36 -3.72
CA ASN A 634 -19.87 27.06 -4.67
C ASN A 634 -18.48 27.06 -4.00
N LEU A 635 -18.33 26.40 -2.86
CA LEU A 635 -17.08 26.37 -2.10
C LEU A 635 -16.49 24.96 -2.08
N LEU A 636 -15.23 24.83 -2.47
CA LEU A 636 -14.46 23.60 -2.30
C LEU A 636 -13.42 23.76 -1.20
N THR A 637 -13.33 22.78 -0.32
CA THR A 637 -12.30 22.70 0.73
C THR A 637 -11.57 21.36 0.69
N ILE A 638 -10.28 21.37 1.02
CA ILE A 638 -9.42 20.22 1.21
C ILE A 638 -8.95 20.28 2.67
N ASN A 639 -9.29 19.27 3.47
CA ASN A 639 -8.98 19.22 4.90
C ASN A 639 -9.39 20.51 5.66
N GLN A 640 -10.56 21.06 5.33
CA GLN A 640 -11.14 22.30 5.86
C GLN A 640 -10.53 23.61 5.34
N TYR A 641 -9.52 23.57 4.46
CA TYR A 641 -8.94 24.76 3.85
C TYR A 641 -9.42 24.94 2.41
N THR A 642 -9.71 26.16 2.00
CA THR A 642 -10.06 26.48 0.62
C THR A 642 -8.81 26.50 -0.25
N ASP A 643 -8.79 25.70 -1.32
CA ASP A 643 -7.74 25.75 -2.34
C ASP A 643 -8.38 25.89 -3.73
N TRP A 644 -8.38 27.14 -4.22
CA TRP A 644 -8.99 27.50 -5.50
C TRP A 644 -8.03 27.39 -6.69
N ASP A 645 -6.72 27.37 -6.45
CA ASP A 645 -5.70 27.40 -7.51
C ASP A 645 -5.66 26.10 -8.32
N ARG A 646 -6.31 25.06 -7.80
CA ARG A 646 -6.35 23.71 -8.37
C ARG A 646 -7.73 23.28 -8.83
N VAL A 647 -8.73 24.15 -8.73
CA VAL A 647 -10.07 23.91 -9.30
C VAL A 647 -10.03 24.27 -10.79
N ASP A 648 -10.53 23.37 -11.64
CA ASP A 648 -10.62 23.64 -13.08
C ASP A 648 -11.56 24.82 -13.34
N ILE A 649 -11.14 25.75 -14.21
CA ILE A 649 -11.86 27.00 -14.50
C ILE A 649 -13.26 26.77 -15.08
N GLY A 650 -13.52 25.60 -15.69
CA GLY A 650 -14.81 25.23 -16.23
C GLY A 650 -15.73 24.54 -15.23
N SER A 651 -15.31 24.35 -13.98
CA SER A 651 -16.11 23.73 -12.91
C SER A 651 -17.36 24.55 -12.59
N GLN A 652 -18.48 23.85 -12.40
CA GLN A 652 -19.79 24.45 -12.12
C GLN A 652 -20.45 23.78 -10.92
N PRO A 653 -21.17 24.53 -10.07
CA PRO A 653 -21.95 23.94 -8.97
C PRO A 653 -22.82 22.78 -9.45
N LEU A 654 -22.82 21.67 -8.71
CA LEU A 654 -23.56 20.47 -9.03
C LEU A 654 -25.00 20.61 -8.53
N LEU A 655 -25.95 20.52 -9.45
CA LEU A 655 -27.38 20.65 -9.16
C LEU A 655 -28.10 19.35 -9.52
N ALA A 656 -28.79 18.74 -8.55
CA ALA A 656 -29.65 17.58 -8.77
C ALA A 656 -31.00 18.04 -9.33
N PRO A 657 -31.34 17.72 -10.60
CA PRO A 657 -32.66 18.03 -11.15
C PRO A 657 -33.76 17.21 -10.43
N PRO A 658 -35.04 17.60 -10.56
CA PRO A 658 -36.16 16.77 -10.11
C PRO A 658 -36.10 15.34 -10.66
N GLY A 659 -36.36 14.36 -9.81
CA GLY A 659 -36.28 12.93 -10.12
C GLY A 659 -34.98 12.27 -9.66
N GLN A 660 -34.62 11.16 -10.29
CA GLN A 660 -33.37 10.46 -10.05
C GLN A 660 -32.28 10.95 -11.02
N SER A 661 -31.06 11.07 -10.52
CA SER A 661 -29.87 11.42 -11.29
C SER A 661 -28.66 10.67 -10.79
N THR A 662 -27.67 10.50 -11.65
CA THR A 662 -26.42 9.82 -11.30
C THR A 662 -25.31 10.85 -11.16
N LEU A 663 -24.68 10.89 -9.98
CA LEU A 663 -23.40 11.55 -9.78
C LEU A 663 -22.31 10.58 -10.22
N GLY A 664 -21.51 10.95 -11.21
CA GLY A 664 -20.31 10.20 -11.61
C GLY A 664 -19.07 10.73 -10.89
N ILE A 665 -18.18 9.81 -10.51
CA ILE A 665 -16.92 10.04 -9.80
C ILE A 665 -15.80 9.56 -10.72
N VAL A 666 -14.79 10.41 -10.93
CA VAL A 666 -13.63 10.09 -11.76
C VAL A 666 -12.37 10.44 -10.99
N VAL A 667 -11.40 9.53 -10.99
CA VAL A 667 -10.10 9.66 -10.32
C VAL A 667 -8.97 9.30 -11.28
N SER A 668 -7.73 9.45 -10.83
CA SER A 668 -6.59 9.00 -11.62
C SER A 668 -6.66 7.49 -11.89
N PRO A 669 -6.25 6.98 -13.08
CA PRO A 669 -6.35 5.56 -13.43
C PRO A 669 -5.57 4.59 -12.52
N TRP A 670 -4.65 5.14 -11.71
CA TRP A 670 -3.77 4.43 -10.80
C TRP A 670 -4.17 4.61 -9.32
N ALA A 671 -5.24 5.38 -9.04
CA ALA A 671 -5.75 5.65 -7.71
C ALA A 671 -6.98 4.77 -7.41
N ASN A 672 -7.22 4.50 -6.13
CA ASN A 672 -8.44 3.86 -5.66
C ASN A 672 -9.58 4.88 -5.60
N LEU A 673 -10.82 4.43 -5.80
CA LEU A 673 -11.98 5.30 -5.65
C LEU A 673 -12.10 5.77 -4.18
N PRO A 674 -12.33 7.08 -3.94
CA PRO A 674 -12.56 7.58 -2.59
C PRO A 674 -13.94 7.15 -2.07
N ALA A 675 -14.09 7.19 -0.74
CA ALA A 675 -15.40 7.13 -0.11
C ALA A 675 -16.12 8.45 -0.36
N VAL A 676 -17.22 8.43 -1.12
CA VAL A 676 -17.96 9.63 -1.50
C VAL A 676 -19.36 9.57 -0.92
N SER A 677 -19.77 10.66 -0.28
CA SER A 677 -21.15 10.88 0.18
C SER A 677 -21.70 12.19 -0.36
N THR A 678 -23.02 12.22 -0.52
CA THR A 678 -23.78 13.38 -0.98
C THR A 678 -24.82 13.77 0.04
N GLU A 679 -25.07 15.08 0.14
CA GLU A 679 -26.12 15.70 0.93
C GLU A 679 -26.90 16.66 0.04
N LEU A 680 -28.23 16.62 0.09
CA LEU A 680 -29.08 17.63 -0.54
C LEU A 680 -30.34 17.90 0.29
N ARG A 681 -30.93 19.07 0.09
CA ARG A 681 -32.27 19.41 0.56
C ARG A 681 -33.17 19.60 -0.66
N GLU A 682 -34.26 18.84 -0.70
CA GLU A 682 -35.23 18.92 -1.80
C GLU A 682 -35.93 20.29 -1.80
N GLY A 683 -36.38 20.76 -2.97
CA GLY A 683 -36.96 22.09 -3.15
C GLY A 683 -38.24 22.10 -3.98
N TRP A 684 -39.22 22.93 -3.61
CA TRP A 684 -40.51 23.09 -4.29
C TRP A 684 -40.81 24.57 -4.65
N LEU A 685 -41.57 24.81 -5.74
CA LEU A 685 -42.01 26.15 -6.21
C LEU A 685 -43.36 26.58 -5.61
#